data_AF-A0A485L944-F1
#
_entry.id   AF-A0A485L944-F1
#
_cell.length_a   1.000
_cell.length_b   1.000
_cell.length_c   1.000
_cell.angle_alpha   90.00
_cell.angle_beta   90.00
_cell.angle_gamma   90.00
#
_symmetry.space_group_name_H-M   'P 1'
#
loop_
_entity.id
_entity.type
_entity.pdbx_description
1 polymer ?
#
loop_
_entity_poly.entity_id
_entity_poly.type
_entity_poly.pdbx_seq_one_letter_code
_entity_poly.pdbx_strand_id
1 'polypeptide(L)'
;MAPRSTKSRKLKPTLTADYLGKWFRVLSNISAGLLIVGTGVLVCLLLYQGMFSSSLVYNVDPSSYMPFFRACRLTAVTGFHSCDALEVNVTGAAAWTSIGHQLAADLDLTASSAPLFVTTCVAGGGRDDGFAALALIVADAAFPVCNPVGPQPILSHSMVETVTTLAFPQGAFLLTTFADNRPLNVTHLAQTSGPSASVTTSVVKTIVAVDGTRTATKWDQVNYATSLNSLNRLFLMRVMQSPIFMDISTIASDVPGYNIGHSTRWIVSFAWHKRHAVDNYILLFLFQILISCVSLCLLANDGVITLEGLSGLVKNKPVLTYDILASLERRKVLLVALICTFFFSPLYADAIRYTYDINGHHYWSISLLMVAVMMALSWMALLTCLQYLPVPVTSWRHKPLCYNAPVLVYCSIVFFVVVEAAQNRGPSEAVAFWTHATPTLHLNIAGTLWPSGGFDLDGTTPVIYLLMSDLIVSVVGAWLVSIVAHKLFFGNVILDTSWTSHNDFTNQVAPPQYVTSLDLDKKNTITIGNKLYCKPSTIVLLGYCTVRAKTKYSIPVDGHGGTNHNASSRESSLNEPASKSDAHPSSSKGVSHHGSHVGAMLTSGDPGANSKALNQPSRAAQYYVVSIYSLVPALESWLRRSYPPQVFGVINSNKFQVCKSNTKLEQNTTYVYSRGDCCG
;
A
#
# COMPACT_ATOMS: atom_id res chain seq x y z
N MET A 1 -50.64 -10.47 -50.20
CA MET A 1 -49.19 -10.73 -50.29
C MET A 1 -48.48 -9.64 -49.50
N ALA A 2 -48.05 -9.93 -48.27
CA ALA A 2 -47.42 -8.96 -47.37
C ALA A 2 -45.90 -9.24 -47.30
N PRO A 3 -45.04 -8.20 -47.19
CA PRO A 3 -43.60 -8.39 -47.12
C PRO A 3 -43.20 -8.95 -45.76
N ARG A 4 -42.43 -10.04 -45.79
CA ARG A 4 -41.92 -10.76 -44.62
C ARG A 4 -40.83 -9.91 -43.95
N SER A 5 -41.15 -9.34 -42.79
CA SER A 5 -40.20 -8.73 -41.87
C SER A 5 -39.16 -9.75 -41.41
N THR A 6 -37.93 -9.65 -41.90
CA THR A 6 -36.77 -10.33 -41.32
C THR A 6 -36.38 -9.62 -40.02
N LYS A 7 -36.89 -10.14 -38.88
CA LYS A 7 -36.45 -9.75 -37.55
C LYS A 7 -34.93 -9.98 -37.43
N SER A 8 -34.19 -8.90 -37.23
CA SER A 8 -32.80 -8.92 -36.77
C SER A 8 -32.73 -9.74 -35.47
N ARG A 9 -32.10 -10.91 -35.55
CA ARG A 9 -31.88 -11.79 -34.41
C ARG A 9 -30.81 -11.14 -33.53
N LYS A 10 -31.22 -10.41 -32.48
CA LYS A 10 -30.33 -10.07 -31.37
C LYS A 10 -29.79 -11.39 -30.81
N LEU A 11 -28.55 -11.74 -31.15
CA LEU A 11 -27.87 -12.88 -30.54
C LEU A 11 -27.85 -12.66 -29.03
N LYS A 12 -28.51 -13.54 -28.29
CA LYS A 12 -28.33 -13.62 -26.83
C LYS A 12 -26.87 -14.01 -26.57
N PRO A 13 -26.17 -13.37 -25.62
CA PRO A 13 -24.81 -13.73 -25.30
C PRO A 13 -24.80 -15.16 -24.72
N THR A 14 -24.08 -16.06 -25.38
CA THR A 14 -23.67 -17.32 -24.77
C THR A 14 -22.51 -17.00 -23.83
N LEU A 15 -22.62 -17.40 -22.55
CA LEU A 15 -21.57 -17.31 -21.53
C LEU A 15 -20.41 -18.25 -21.90
N THR A 16 -19.66 -17.88 -22.93
CA THR A 16 -18.44 -18.58 -23.35
C THR A 16 -17.27 -18.16 -22.47
N ALA A 17 -16.28 -19.04 -22.31
CA ALA A 17 -15.05 -18.73 -21.57
C ALA A 17 -14.37 -17.45 -22.08
N ASP A 18 -14.40 -17.20 -23.39
CA ASP A 18 -13.89 -15.98 -24.02
C ASP A 18 -14.64 -14.71 -23.61
N TYR A 19 -15.96 -14.81 -23.41
CA TYR A 19 -16.78 -13.69 -22.95
C TYR A 19 -16.47 -13.36 -21.48
N LEU A 20 -16.37 -14.39 -20.63
CA LEU A 20 -15.98 -14.24 -19.23
C LEU A 20 -14.56 -13.69 -19.07
N GLY A 21 -13.61 -14.15 -19.90
CA GLY A 21 -12.23 -13.64 -19.90
C GLY A 21 -12.14 -12.15 -20.22
N LYS A 22 -13.00 -11.63 -21.10
CA LYS A 22 -13.05 -10.18 -21.39
C LYS A 22 -13.56 -9.37 -20.20
N TRP A 23 -14.57 -9.86 -19.50
CA TRP A 23 -15.07 -9.24 -18.26
C TRP A 23 -14.01 -9.25 -17.17
N PHE A 24 -13.32 -10.37 -16.98
CA PHE A 24 -12.26 -10.49 -15.98
C PHE A 24 -11.13 -9.46 -16.21
N ARG A 25 -10.70 -9.24 -17.47
CA ARG A 25 -9.70 -8.21 -17.80
C ARG A 25 -10.17 -6.80 -17.45
N VAL A 26 -11.42 -6.45 -17.78
CA VAL A 26 -11.96 -5.12 -17.47
C VAL A 26 -12.10 -4.91 -15.97
N LEU A 27 -12.59 -5.92 -15.24
CA LEU A 27 -12.67 -5.88 -13.78
C LEU A 27 -11.28 -5.80 -13.14
N SER A 28 -10.29 -6.50 -13.67
CA SER A 28 -8.89 -6.42 -13.22
C SER A 28 -8.30 -5.02 -13.42
N ASN A 29 -8.60 -4.37 -14.55
CA ASN A 29 -8.16 -3.01 -14.81
C ASN A 29 -8.84 -1.98 -13.90
N ILE A 30 -10.16 -2.14 -13.68
CA ILE A 30 -10.92 -1.28 -12.76
C ILE A 30 -10.41 -1.45 -11.33
N SER A 31 -10.17 -2.70 -10.89
CA SER A 31 -9.61 -2.97 -9.56
C SER A 31 -8.19 -2.41 -9.40
N ALA A 32 -7.34 -2.47 -10.42
CA ALA A 32 -6.03 -1.82 -10.40
C ALA A 32 -6.14 -0.29 -10.23
N GLY A 33 -7.11 0.36 -10.92
CA GLY A 33 -7.39 1.79 -10.74
C GLY A 33 -7.97 2.12 -9.37
N LEU A 34 -8.92 1.31 -8.88
CA LEU A 34 -9.52 1.44 -7.55
C LEU A 34 -8.50 1.23 -6.44
N LEU A 35 -7.50 0.37 -6.63
CA LEU A 35 -6.45 0.13 -5.64
C LEU A 35 -5.66 1.41 -5.35
N ILE A 36 -5.45 2.26 -6.35
CA ILE A 36 -4.69 3.52 -6.20
C ILE A 36 -5.55 4.62 -5.60
N VAL A 37 -6.81 4.73 -6.04
CA VAL A 37 -7.77 5.64 -5.38
C VAL A 37 -7.97 5.22 -3.92
N GLY A 38 -8.10 3.92 -3.67
CA GLY A 38 -8.17 3.32 -2.35
C GLY A 38 -6.92 3.61 -1.52
N THR A 39 -5.74 3.64 -2.13
CA THR A 39 -4.49 4.07 -1.46
C THR A 39 -4.58 5.52 -1.01
N GLY A 40 -5.11 6.42 -1.85
CA GLY A 40 -5.33 7.82 -1.45
C GLY A 40 -6.31 7.96 -0.29
N VAL A 41 -7.45 7.24 -0.33
CA VAL A 41 -8.43 7.19 0.76
C VAL A 41 -7.80 6.65 2.05
N LEU A 42 -7.02 5.59 1.92
CA LEU A 42 -6.33 4.97 3.03
C LEU A 42 -5.30 5.90 3.68
N VAL A 43 -4.49 6.60 2.88
CA VAL A 43 -3.55 7.60 3.42
C VAL A 43 -4.31 8.69 4.18
N CYS A 44 -5.45 9.17 3.69
CA CYS A 44 -6.29 10.10 4.43
C CYS A 44 -6.79 9.53 5.76
N LEU A 45 -7.20 8.26 5.79
CA LEU A 45 -7.63 7.57 7.01
C LEU A 45 -6.47 7.40 8.01
N LEU A 46 -5.28 7.03 7.54
CA LEU A 46 -4.09 6.90 8.38
C LEU A 46 -3.64 8.25 8.93
N LEU A 47 -3.70 9.31 8.13
CA LEU A 47 -3.45 10.69 8.57
C LEU A 47 -4.41 11.11 9.68
N TYR A 48 -5.70 10.78 9.53
CA TYR A 48 -6.69 11.02 10.58
C TYR A 48 -6.36 10.26 11.87
N GLN A 49 -5.82 9.04 11.76
CA GLN A 49 -5.34 8.26 12.91
C GLN A 49 -3.95 8.67 13.43
N GLY A 50 -3.45 9.85 13.06
CA GLY A 50 -2.19 10.39 13.59
C GLY A 50 -0.93 9.68 13.09
N MET A 51 -0.94 9.18 11.86
CA MET A 51 0.19 8.46 11.25
C MET A 51 1.56 9.14 11.44
N PHE A 52 1.65 10.46 11.25
CA PHE A 52 2.91 11.20 11.40
C PHE A 52 3.15 11.77 12.80
N SER A 53 2.10 11.93 13.58
CA SER A 53 2.18 12.37 14.97
C SER A 53 0.94 11.91 15.70
N SER A 54 1.14 11.25 16.84
CA SER A 54 0.04 10.91 17.72
C SER A 54 0.33 11.22 19.19
N SER A 55 -0.76 11.34 19.95
CA SER A 55 -0.80 11.57 21.38
C SER A 55 -1.93 10.74 21.96
N LEU A 56 -1.61 9.85 22.89
CA LEU A 56 -2.52 8.87 23.48
C LEU A 56 -2.29 8.81 24.99
N VAL A 57 -3.36 8.81 25.76
CA VAL A 57 -3.27 8.62 27.21
C VAL A 57 -3.83 7.25 27.56
N TYR A 58 -2.96 6.36 27.99
CA TYR A 58 -3.32 5.00 28.39
C TYR A 58 -3.48 4.95 29.91
N ASN A 59 -4.71 4.80 30.38
CA ASN A 59 -5.02 4.64 31.81
C ASN A 59 -4.71 3.22 32.29
N VAL A 60 -4.07 3.08 33.44
CA VAL A 60 -3.98 1.79 34.13
C VAL A 60 -5.27 1.56 34.88
N ASP A 61 -5.95 0.45 34.58
CA ASP A 61 -7.19 0.08 35.26
C ASP A 61 -6.92 -0.11 36.77
N PRO A 62 -7.64 0.59 37.68
CA PRO A 62 -7.52 0.41 39.12
C PRO A 62 -7.68 -1.04 39.59
N SER A 63 -8.41 -1.87 38.83
CA SER A 63 -8.59 -3.29 39.15
C SER A 63 -7.36 -4.16 38.85
N SER A 64 -6.41 -3.65 38.05
CA SER A 64 -5.20 -4.38 37.65
C SER A 64 -4.08 -4.34 38.69
N TYR A 65 -4.17 -3.50 39.72
CA TYR A 65 -3.15 -3.44 40.77
C TYR A 65 -3.19 -4.67 41.67
N MET A 66 -2.07 -5.38 41.73
CA MET A 66 -1.89 -6.54 42.59
C MET A 66 -1.26 -6.15 43.93
N PRO A 67 -1.76 -6.66 45.06
CA PRO A 67 -1.11 -6.48 46.36
C PRO A 67 0.30 -7.08 46.37
N PHE A 68 1.28 -6.32 46.87
CA PHE A 68 2.63 -6.82 47.10
C PHE A 68 2.94 -6.90 48.60
N PHE A 69 2.98 -5.76 49.31
CA PHE A 69 3.24 -5.71 50.75
C PHE A 69 2.50 -4.55 51.44
N ARG A 70 2.33 -4.69 52.76
CA ARG A 70 1.68 -3.73 53.66
C ARG A 70 2.46 -3.64 54.98
N ALA A 71 3.74 -3.27 54.91
CA ALA A 71 4.63 -3.21 56.08
C ALA A 71 5.25 -1.83 56.29
N CYS A 72 5.56 -1.12 55.20
CA CYS A 72 6.18 0.19 55.23
C CYS A 72 5.32 1.27 55.93
N ARG A 73 5.94 2.00 56.85
CA ARG A 73 5.45 3.27 57.38
C ARG A 73 6.32 4.42 56.89
N LEU A 74 5.70 5.54 56.56
CA LEU A 74 6.41 6.73 56.11
C LEU A 74 6.54 7.73 57.26
N THR A 75 7.76 8.21 57.50
CA THR A 75 8.08 9.22 58.52
C THR A 75 8.95 10.31 57.93
N ALA A 76 8.92 11.51 58.50
CA ALA A 76 9.75 12.62 58.04
C ALA A 76 11.26 12.35 58.18
N VAL A 77 11.67 11.67 59.26
CA VAL A 77 13.09 11.52 59.63
C VAL A 77 13.76 10.38 58.87
N THR A 78 13.12 9.22 58.79
CA THR A 78 13.73 8.01 58.20
C THR A 78 13.23 7.73 56.77
N GLY A 79 12.24 8.50 56.28
CA GLY A 79 11.53 8.14 55.08
C GLY A 79 10.74 6.86 55.34
N PHE A 80 11.09 5.79 54.64
CA PHE A 80 10.50 4.48 54.87
C PHE A 80 11.06 3.80 56.13
N HIS A 81 10.14 3.32 56.97
CA HIS A 81 10.39 2.57 58.18
C HIS A 81 9.56 1.28 58.15
N SER A 82 9.98 0.23 58.87
CA SER A 82 9.27 -1.07 59.01
C SER A 82 8.93 -1.84 57.72
N CYS A 83 9.59 -1.54 56.60
CA CYS A 83 9.39 -2.24 55.33
C CYS A 83 9.86 -3.70 55.35
N ASP A 84 9.22 -4.54 54.54
CA ASP A 84 9.69 -5.90 54.30
C ASP A 84 10.96 -5.90 53.43
N ALA A 85 11.85 -6.88 53.65
CA ALA A 85 13.08 -7.00 52.87
C ALA A 85 12.81 -7.18 51.36
N LEU A 86 11.70 -7.81 50.99
CA LEU A 86 11.29 -7.98 49.59
C LEU A 86 10.83 -6.67 48.95
N GLU A 87 10.26 -5.72 49.72
CA GLU A 87 9.97 -4.36 49.24
C GLU A 87 11.26 -3.60 48.97
N VAL A 88 12.20 -3.64 49.92
CA VAL A 88 13.50 -2.97 49.80
C VAL A 88 14.29 -3.50 48.60
N ASN A 89 14.17 -4.80 48.30
CA ASN A 89 14.89 -5.43 47.21
C ASN A 89 14.41 -4.98 45.82
N VAL A 90 13.22 -4.37 45.68
CA VAL A 90 12.67 -3.94 44.39
C VAL A 90 13.59 -2.98 43.66
N THR A 91 14.18 -2.03 44.38
CA THR A 91 15.11 -1.03 43.84
C THR A 91 16.52 -1.13 44.46
N GLY A 92 16.66 -1.93 45.52
CA GLY A 92 17.87 -1.99 46.34
C GLY A 92 17.85 -0.95 47.47
N ALA A 93 18.58 -1.23 48.55
CA ALA A 93 18.47 -0.48 49.80
C ALA A 93 18.70 1.04 49.67
N ALA A 94 19.75 1.45 48.96
CA ALA A 94 20.10 2.87 48.83
C ALA A 94 19.01 3.67 48.08
N ALA A 95 18.57 3.15 46.93
CA ALA A 95 17.48 3.75 46.16
C ALA A 95 16.15 3.71 46.93
N TRP A 96 15.82 2.59 47.58
CA TRP A 96 14.59 2.43 48.36
C TRP A 96 14.49 3.45 49.50
N THR A 97 15.54 3.58 50.31
CA THR A 97 15.61 4.58 51.38
C THR A 97 15.45 6.00 50.84
N SER A 98 16.10 6.30 49.71
CA SER A 98 16.01 7.60 49.05
C SER A 98 14.62 7.91 48.51
N ILE A 99 13.93 6.93 47.92
CA ILE A 99 12.52 7.04 47.51
C ILE A 99 11.64 7.36 48.71
N GLY A 100 11.84 6.69 49.85
CA GLY A 100 11.10 6.98 51.08
C GLY A 100 11.32 8.40 51.59
N HIS A 101 12.58 8.88 51.60
CA HIS A 101 12.87 10.26 51.97
C HIS A 101 12.28 11.28 50.99
N GLN A 102 12.27 10.99 49.68
CA GLN A 102 11.65 11.85 48.69
C GLN A 102 10.14 11.89 48.86
N LEU A 103 9.49 10.75 49.06
CA LEU A 103 8.04 10.67 49.25
C LEU A 103 7.59 11.41 50.52
N ALA A 104 8.37 11.33 51.60
CA ALA A 104 8.12 12.10 52.82
C ALA A 104 8.23 13.62 52.58
N ALA A 105 9.18 14.05 51.75
CA ALA A 105 9.33 15.45 51.36
C ALA A 105 8.20 15.90 50.40
N ASP A 106 7.75 15.05 49.48
CA ASP A 106 6.68 15.38 48.54
C ASP A 106 5.34 15.64 49.25
N LEU A 107 5.11 14.93 50.36
CA LEU A 107 3.98 15.05 51.28
C LEU A 107 4.17 16.10 52.40
N ASP A 108 5.25 16.89 52.36
CA ASP A 108 5.59 17.93 53.35
C ASP A 108 5.53 17.44 54.81
N LEU A 109 6.00 16.20 55.06
CA LEU A 109 6.03 15.64 56.40
C LEU A 109 7.05 16.36 57.29
N THR A 110 6.64 16.66 58.51
CA THR A 110 7.48 17.27 59.54
C THR A 110 7.83 16.24 60.61
N ALA A 111 8.85 16.52 61.44
CA ALA A 111 9.22 15.61 62.54
C ALA A 111 8.08 15.36 63.55
N SER A 112 7.08 16.25 63.60
CA SER A 112 5.86 16.12 64.41
C SER A 112 4.72 15.36 63.74
N SER A 113 4.82 15.06 62.43
CA SER A 113 3.79 14.33 61.70
C SER A 113 3.69 12.88 62.19
N ALA A 114 2.47 12.36 62.34
CA ALA A 114 2.26 10.95 62.64
C ALA A 114 2.77 10.06 61.49
N PRO A 115 3.28 8.85 61.78
CA PRO A 115 3.68 7.91 60.73
C PRO A 115 2.50 7.58 59.81
N LEU A 116 2.69 7.68 58.50
CA LEU A 116 1.68 7.32 57.51
C LEU A 116 1.82 5.86 57.09
N PHE A 117 0.73 5.26 56.63
CA PHE A 117 0.68 3.87 56.15
C PHE A 117 0.92 3.83 54.64
N VAL A 118 1.88 3.02 54.21
CA VAL A 118 2.22 2.84 52.80
C VAL A 118 1.90 1.40 52.40
N THR A 119 1.04 1.24 51.41
CA THR A 119 0.85 -0.04 50.74
C THR A 119 1.60 -0.04 49.43
N THR A 120 2.36 -1.11 49.22
CA THR A 120 3.08 -1.35 47.99
C THR A 120 2.26 -2.29 47.11
N CYS A 121 2.00 -1.86 45.89
CA CYS A 121 1.26 -2.59 44.87
C CYS A 121 2.11 -2.75 43.61
N VAL A 122 1.76 -3.72 42.79
CA VAL A 122 2.38 -3.93 41.48
C VAL A 122 1.33 -3.73 40.39
N ALA A 123 1.68 -2.93 39.39
CA ALA A 123 0.96 -2.87 38.12
C ALA A 123 1.75 -3.65 37.06
N GLY A 124 1.09 -4.54 36.32
CA GLY A 124 1.76 -5.51 35.44
C GLY A 124 2.42 -6.64 36.25
N GLY A 125 3.49 -7.25 35.72
CA GLY A 125 4.24 -8.32 36.39
C GLY A 125 3.50 -9.65 36.53
N GLY A 126 2.38 -9.85 35.83
CA GLY A 126 1.73 -11.13 35.63
C GLY A 126 2.45 -12.02 34.61
N ARG A 127 2.00 -13.27 34.43
CA ARG A 127 2.61 -14.21 33.46
C ARG A 127 2.56 -13.74 32.01
N ASP A 128 1.59 -12.89 31.68
CA ASP A 128 1.36 -12.38 30.33
C ASP A 128 1.84 -10.93 30.14
N ASP A 129 2.35 -10.30 31.19
CA ASP A 129 2.82 -8.92 31.14
C ASP A 129 4.30 -8.87 30.75
N GLY A 130 4.66 -7.98 29.82
CA GLY A 130 6.06 -7.75 29.44
C GLY A 130 6.78 -6.71 30.29
N PHE A 131 6.12 -6.16 31.32
CA PHE A 131 6.62 -5.06 32.15
C PHE A 131 6.07 -5.16 33.57
N ALA A 132 6.68 -4.43 34.50
CA ALA A 132 6.06 -4.17 35.79
C ALA A 132 6.40 -2.77 36.30
N ALA A 133 5.52 -2.19 37.10
CA ALA A 133 5.74 -0.93 37.80
C ALA A 133 5.27 -1.04 39.25
N LEU A 134 5.89 -0.28 40.15
CA LEU A 134 5.57 -0.34 41.57
C LEU A 134 4.73 0.88 41.96
N ALA A 135 3.55 0.64 42.52
CA ALA A 135 2.72 1.70 43.08
C ALA A 135 2.89 1.78 44.60
N LEU A 136 2.99 3.00 45.12
CA LEU A 136 3.06 3.30 46.54
C LEU A 136 1.85 4.17 46.88
N ILE A 137 0.90 3.60 47.61
CA ILE A 137 -0.34 4.26 48.00
C ILE A 137 -0.25 4.62 49.48
N VAL A 138 -0.48 5.89 49.82
CA VAL A 138 -0.27 6.43 51.18
C VAL A 138 -1.59 6.91 51.78
N ALA A 139 -1.85 6.52 53.03
CA ALA A 139 -2.98 6.99 53.84
C ALA A 139 -2.57 7.22 55.30
N ASP A 140 -3.38 7.97 56.05
CA ASP A 140 -3.14 8.34 57.46
C ASP A 140 -3.75 7.36 58.48
N ALA A 141 -4.88 6.73 58.15
CA ALA A 141 -5.63 5.91 59.11
C ALA A 141 -5.22 4.43 59.13
N ALA A 142 -4.97 3.83 57.96
CA ALA A 142 -4.65 2.41 57.82
C ALA A 142 -3.94 2.14 56.47
N PHE A 143 -3.39 0.94 56.30
CA PHE A 143 -2.82 0.51 55.02
C PHE A 143 -3.90 0.51 53.91
N PRO A 144 -3.76 1.34 52.86
CA PRO A 144 -4.71 1.36 51.75
C PRO A 144 -4.69 0.04 50.98
N VAL A 145 -5.76 -0.27 50.26
CA VAL A 145 -5.88 -1.46 49.41
C VAL A 145 -5.48 -1.10 47.97
N CYS A 146 -4.76 -2.01 47.31
CA CYS A 146 -4.29 -1.82 45.93
C CYS A 146 -5.43 -1.76 44.91
N ASN A 147 -6.40 -2.65 45.04
CA ASN A 147 -7.62 -2.70 44.24
C ASN A 147 -8.81 -2.54 45.21
N PRO A 148 -9.21 -1.29 45.54
CA PRO A 148 -10.31 -1.04 46.46
C PRO A 148 -11.66 -1.38 45.83
N VAL A 149 -12.67 -1.56 46.68
CA VAL A 149 -14.08 -1.59 46.28
C VAL A 149 -14.72 -0.28 46.74
N GLY A 150 -15.22 0.51 45.80
CA GLY A 150 -15.68 1.88 46.04
C GLY A 150 -14.54 2.91 46.18
N PRO A 151 -14.87 4.15 46.59
CA PRO A 151 -13.89 5.22 46.74
C PRO A 151 -12.99 5.02 47.96
N GLN A 152 -11.68 5.04 47.77
CA GLN A 152 -10.66 4.97 48.82
C GLN A 152 -9.93 6.31 48.97
N PRO A 153 -10.09 7.05 50.09
CA PRO A 153 -9.36 8.29 50.31
C PRO A 153 -7.87 8.02 50.52
N ILE A 154 -7.02 8.79 49.84
CA ILE A 154 -5.56 8.67 49.92
C ILE A 154 -4.91 10.06 50.04
N LEU A 155 -3.72 10.09 50.64
CA LEU A 155 -2.87 11.29 50.72
C LEU A 155 -1.91 11.38 49.54
N SER A 156 -1.47 10.22 49.01
CA SER A 156 -0.61 10.16 47.84
C SER A 156 -0.77 8.85 47.08
N HIS A 157 -0.60 8.94 45.76
CA HIS A 157 -0.36 7.82 44.88
C HIS A 157 0.95 8.10 44.16
N SER A 158 1.94 7.23 44.32
CA SER A 158 3.22 7.33 43.61
C SER A 158 3.48 6.09 42.78
N MET A 159 4.17 6.27 41.65
CA MET A 159 4.65 5.19 40.80
C MET A 159 6.16 5.24 40.71
N VAL A 160 6.80 4.09 40.91
CA VAL A 160 8.23 3.87 40.70
C VAL A 160 8.39 3.04 39.44
N GLU A 161 9.07 3.66 38.48
CA GLU A 161 9.47 3.07 37.20
C GLU A 161 10.99 3.22 37.03
N THR A 162 11.51 2.79 35.89
CA THR A 162 12.91 2.99 35.48
C THR A 162 12.99 3.99 34.33
N VAL A 163 14.12 4.68 34.20
CA VAL A 163 14.36 5.69 33.17
C VAL A 163 15.82 5.68 32.73
N THR A 164 16.06 5.84 31.44
CA THR A 164 17.39 6.09 30.89
C THR A 164 17.49 7.54 30.44
N THR A 165 18.57 8.22 30.82
CA THR A 165 18.87 9.58 30.34
C THR A 165 20.35 9.71 30.01
N LEU A 166 20.77 10.82 29.38
CA LEU A 166 22.19 11.09 29.15
C LEU A 166 23.00 11.16 30.45
N ALA A 167 22.39 11.59 31.56
CA ALA A 167 23.03 11.63 32.87
C ALA A 167 23.06 10.25 33.56
N PHE A 168 22.13 9.36 33.19
CA PHE A 168 21.97 8.02 33.77
C PHE A 168 21.90 6.98 32.65
N PRO A 169 23.02 6.69 31.95
CA PRO A 169 23.02 5.78 30.79
C PRO A 169 22.81 4.31 31.17
N GLN A 170 23.13 3.93 32.42
CA GLN A 170 22.86 2.59 32.96
C GLN A 170 21.47 2.50 33.62
N GLY A 171 20.62 3.50 33.41
CA GLY A 171 19.31 3.61 34.02
C GLY A 171 19.34 4.18 35.45
N ALA A 172 18.19 4.70 35.86
CA ALA A 172 17.87 5.13 37.22
C ALA A 172 16.39 4.85 37.48
N PHE A 173 15.93 5.03 38.72
CA PHE A 173 14.52 4.95 39.04
C PHE A 173 13.84 6.30 38.83
N LEU A 174 12.61 6.31 38.35
CA LEU A 174 11.76 7.49 38.23
C LEU A 174 10.61 7.36 39.21
N LEU A 175 10.60 8.21 40.24
CA LEU A 175 9.48 8.38 41.15
C LEU A 175 8.56 9.46 40.59
N THR A 176 7.32 9.10 40.29
CA THR A 176 6.24 10.02 39.90
C THR A 176 5.18 10.04 40.98
N THR A 177 4.99 11.18 41.63
CA THR A 177 4.15 11.30 42.83
C THR A 177 3.02 12.28 42.61
N PHE A 178 1.79 11.79 42.78
CA PHE A 178 0.63 12.61 43.09
C PHE A 178 0.55 12.80 44.60
N ALA A 179 0.61 14.05 45.05
CA ALA A 179 0.49 14.43 46.46
C ALA A 179 -0.74 15.32 46.64
N ASP A 180 -1.69 14.87 47.44
CA ASP A 180 -3.00 15.51 47.61
C ASP A 180 -2.96 16.78 48.48
N ASN A 181 -1.83 17.02 49.16
CA ASN A 181 -1.58 18.25 49.91
C ASN A 181 -1.18 19.45 49.02
N ARG A 182 -1.03 19.25 47.70
CA ARG A 182 -0.64 20.29 46.75
C ARG A 182 -1.83 20.81 45.94
N PRO A 183 -1.84 22.10 45.54
CA PRO A 183 -2.88 22.63 44.67
C PRO A 183 -2.87 21.94 43.30
N LEU A 184 -4.06 21.59 42.81
CA LEU A 184 -4.23 20.91 41.52
C LEU A 184 -4.18 21.89 40.35
N ASN A 185 -3.24 21.65 39.44
CA ASN A 185 -3.16 22.33 38.14
C ASN A 185 -3.57 21.35 37.04
N VAL A 186 -4.84 21.41 36.65
CA VAL A 186 -5.43 20.54 35.63
C VAL A 186 -5.10 21.06 34.24
N THR A 187 -4.70 20.15 33.35
CA THR A 187 -4.48 20.43 31.92
C THR A 187 -5.18 19.35 31.11
N HIS A 188 -5.70 19.72 29.94
CA HIS A 188 -6.34 18.76 29.03
C HIS A 188 -5.37 18.39 27.90
N LEU A 189 -4.97 17.12 27.85
CA LEU A 189 -4.12 16.61 26.77
C LEU A 189 -5.00 16.21 25.60
N ALA A 190 -4.76 16.83 24.44
CA ALA A 190 -5.39 16.42 23.19
C ALA A 190 -4.95 15.01 22.81
N GLN A 191 -5.93 14.16 22.51
CA GLN A 191 -5.70 12.81 22.01
C GLN A 191 -5.87 12.79 20.49
N THR A 192 -5.13 11.92 19.81
CA THR A 192 -5.21 11.76 18.35
C THR A 192 -6.59 11.32 17.90
N SER A 193 -7.21 10.42 18.66
CA SER A 193 -8.57 9.97 18.46
C SER A 193 -9.30 10.08 19.79
N GLY A 194 -10.46 10.75 19.80
CA GLY A 194 -11.33 10.82 20.98
C GLY A 194 -11.18 12.11 21.81
N PRO A 195 -11.84 12.15 22.99
CA PRO A 195 -11.85 13.32 23.84
C PRO A 195 -10.50 13.56 24.52
N SER A 196 -10.22 14.83 24.84
CA SER A 196 -9.04 15.20 25.61
C SER A 196 -9.06 14.54 27.00
N ALA A 197 -7.89 14.06 27.45
CA ALA A 197 -7.73 13.51 28.80
C ALA A 197 -7.41 14.62 29.80
N SER A 198 -8.09 14.65 30.94
CA SER A 198 -7.82 15.57 32.04
C SER A 198 -6.68 15.04 32.90
N VAL A 199 -5.54 15.73 32.92
CA VAL A 199 -4.35 15.33 33.66
C VAL A 199 -3.92 16.42 34.63
N THR A 200 -3.20 16.05 35.69
CA THR A 200 -2.62 17.02 36.61
C THR A 200 -1.13 17.24 36.31
N THR A 201 -0.74 18.50 36.24
CA THR A 201 0.67 18.93 36.10
C THR A 201 1.34 19.17 37.44
N SER A 202 0.58 19.12 38.54
CA SER A 202 1.09 19.25 39.93
C SER A 202 1.81 18.01 40.46
N VAL A 203 2.13 17.06 39.57
CA VAL A 203 2.86 15.84 39.93
C VAL A 203 4.34 16.16 40.18
N VAL A 204 4.90 15.57 41.23
CA VAL A 204 6.33 15.66 41.49
C VAL A 204 7.03 14.50 40.79
N LYS A 205 8.10 14.80 40.06
CA LYS A 205 8.95 13.78 39.46
C LYS A 205 10.38 13.93 39.93
N THR A 206 10.93 12.82 40.40
CA THR A 206 12.30 12.74 40.90
C THR A 206 12.98 11.51 40.32
N ILE A 207 14.14 11.71 39.72
CA ILE A 207 15.03 10.61 39.32
C ILE A 207 15.87 10.23 40.54
N VAL A 208 15.82 8.94 40.91
CA VAL A 208 16.59 8.36 42.01
C VAL A 208 17.61 7.40 41.41
N ALA A 209 18.88 7.74 41.49
CA ALA A 209 19.96 6.88 41.05
C ALA A 209 20.07 5.63 41.95
N VAL A 210 20.75 4.59 41.46
CA VAL A 210 20.94 3.32 42.19
C VAL A 210 21.67 3.52 43.52
N ASP A 211 22.53 4.54 43.61
CA ASP A 211 23.24 4.94 44.82
C ASP A 211 22.39 5.78 45.81
N GLY A 212 21.14 6.09 45.45
CA GLY A 212 20.23 6.92 46.24
C GLY A 212 20.29 8.42 45.95
N THR A 213 21.11 8.88 45.00
CA THR A 213 21.16 10.31 44.62
C THR A 213 19.83 10.74 44.00
N ARG A 214 19.27 11.87 44.44
CA ARG A 214 17.97 12.40 43.99
C ARG A 214 18.15 13.62 43.11
N THR A 215 17.50 13.61 41.95
CA THR A 215 17.48 14.73 41.01
C THR A 215 16.05 15.06 40.61
N ALA A 216 15.59 16.26 40.95
CA ALA A 216 14.28 16.73 40.54
C ALA A 216 14.20 16.87 39.01
N THR A 217 13.04 16.59 38.42
CA THR A 217 12.81 16.73 36.97
C THR A 217 11.44 17.32 36.66
N LYS A 218 11.17 17.56 35.38
CA LYS A 218 9.92 18.14 34.89
C LYS A 218 8.77 17.15 35.03
N TRP A 219 7.55 17.67 35.18
CA TRP A 219 6.33 16.87 35.27
C TRP A 219 6.11 15.96 34.04
N ASP A 220 6.63 16.35 32.87
CA ASP A 220 6.50 15.60 31.61
C ASP A 220 7.70 14.70 31.30
N GLN A 221 8.61 14.49 32.27
CA GLN A 221 9.77 13.60 32.10
C GLN A 221 9.36 12.27 31.49
N VAL A 222 10.04 11.94 30.40
CA VAL A 222 9.91 10.70 29.63
C VAL A 222 10.62 9.58 30.39
N ASN A 223 9.96 8.44 30.57
CA ASN A 223 10.57 7.25 31.13
C ASN A 223 11.11 6.33 30.02
N TYR A 224 10.30 6.10 28.98
CA TYR A 224 10.65 5.31 27.81
C TYR A 224 10.79 6.17 26.56
N ALA A 225 11.90 6.02 25.85
CA ALA A 225 12.10 6.64 24.55
C ALA A 225 12.74 5.65 23.58
N THR A 226 12.23 5.57 22.36
CA THR A 226 12.84 4.80 21.28
C THR A 226 12.70 5.54 19.95
N SER A 227 13.42 5.06 18.94
CA SER A 227 13.29 5.53 17.58
C SER A 227 13.28 4.38 16.58
N LEU A 228 12.57 4.58 15.47
CA LEU A 228 12.44 3.61 14.38
C LEU A 228 12.90 4.25 13.06
N ASN A 229 13.75 3.53 12.36
CA ASN A 229 14.30 3.91 11.07
C ASN A 229 13.67 3.08 9.93
N SER A 230 12.36 3.19 9.76
CA SER A 230 11.59 2.38 8.80
C SER A 230 11.84 2.75 7.33
N LEU A 231 12.32 3.96 7.06
CA LEU A 231 12.66 4.45 5.73
C LEU A 231 14.12 4.85 5.64
N ASN A 232 14.49 5.94 6.31
CA ASN A 232 15.85 6.43 6.47
C ASN A 232 15.90 7.45 7.62
N ARG A 233 17.12 7.86 7.99
CA ARG A 233 17.38 8.77 9.12
C ARG A 233 16.72 10.15 9.01
N LEU A 234 16.37 10.61 7.80
CA LEU A 234 15.68 11.89 7.61
C LEU A 234 14.23 11.83 8.13
N PHE A 235 13.64 10.63 8.14
CA PHE A 235 12.25 10.36 8.47
C PHE A 235 12.12 9.45 9.68
N LEU A 236 12.95 9.68 10.68
CA LEU A 236 12.98 8.89 11.90
C LEU A 236 11.67 9.06 12.67
N MET A 237 11.03 7.95 13.03
CA MET A 237 9.88 7.96 13.93
C MET A 237 10.39 7.89 15.37
N ARG A 238 10.05 8.86 16.20
CA ARG A 238 10.38 8.89 17.63
C ARG A 238 9.15 8.54 18.43
N VAL A 239 9.30 7.63 19.37
CA VAL A 239 8.25 7.25 20.31
C VAL A 239 8.71 7.55 21.72
N MET A 240 7.84 8.17 22.50
CA MET A 240 8.10 8.60 23.86
C MET A 240 6.91 8.22 24.74
N GLN A 241 7.21 7.86 25.98
CA GLN A 241 6.23 7.62 27.02
C GLN A 241 6.59 8.44 28.26
N SER A 242 5.61 9.10 28.84
CA SER A 242 5.77 9.81 30.10
C SER A 242 4.72 9.32 31.12
N PRO A 243 5.11 8.93 32.35
CA PRO A 243 4.15 8.64 33.41
C PRO A 243 3.41 9.89 33.85
N ILE A 244 2.11 9.80 34.06
CA ILE A 244 1.25 10.93 34.46
C ILE A 244 0.13 10.43 35.38
N PHE A 245 -0.57 11.36 36.02
CA PHE A 245 -1.81 11.08 36.74
C PHE A 245 -2.97 11.82 36.08
N MET A 246 -4.07 11.10 35.89
CA MET A 246 -5.28 11.60 35.23
C MET A 246 -6.52 11.50 36.13
N ASP A 247 -7.55 12.27 35.78
CA ASP A 247 -8.88 12.12 36.35
C ASP A 247 -9.64 11.00 35.63
N ILE A 248 -10.19 10.07 36.37
CA ILE A 248 -11.07 9.01 35.85
C ILE A 248 -12.53 9.19 36.28
N SER A 249 -12.92 10.38 36.75
CA SER A 249 -14.30 10.70 37.17
C SER A 249 -15.37 10.33 36.14
N THR A 250 -15.05 10.39 34.85
CA THR A 250 -15.95 10.02 33.74
C THR A 250 -16.21 8.52 33.61
N ILE A 251 -15.32 7.67 34.10
CA ILE A 251 -15.40 6.20 34.04
C ILE A 251 -15.47 5.55 35.44
N ALA A 252 -15.55 6.36 36.49
CA ALA A 252 -15.53 5.90 37.88
C ALA A 252 -16.71 4.98 38.23
N SER A 253 -17.83 5.07 37.49
CA SER A 253 -18.98 4.16 37.62
C SER A 253 -18.73 2.76 37.08
N ASP A 254 -17.75 2.61 36.19
CA ASP A 254 -17.53 1.39 35.41
C ASP A 254 -16.44 0.50 36.05
N VAL A 255 -15.75 1.01 37.07
CA VAL A 255 -14.71 0.30 37.82
C VAL A 255 -15.19 -0.09 39.23
N PRO A 256 -14.77 -1.24 39.79
CA PRO A 256 -15.21 -1.70 41.11
C PRO A 256 -14.85 -0.74 42.26
N GLY A 257 -13.76 0.00 42.12
CA GLY A 257 -13.31 1.01 43.07
C GLY A 257 -12.12 1.80 42.55
N TYR A 258 -11.77 2.86 43.26
CA TYR A 258 -10.75 3.81 42.83
C TYR A 258 -10.16 4.59 44.01
N ASN A 259 -8.97 5.16 43.78
CA ASN A 259 -8.35 6.06 44.72
C ASN A 259 -8.85 7.50 44.51
N ILE A 260 -9.13 8.21 45.60
CA ILE A 260 -9.57 9.60 45.56
C ILE A 260 -8.72 10.43 46.52
N GLY A 261 -8.26 11.61 46.08
CA GLY A 261 -7.55 12.54 46.94
C GLY A 261 -8.39 12.90 48.17
N HIS A 262 -7.82 12.76 49.37
CA HIS A 262 -8.53 12.98 50.62
C HIS A 262 -9.11 14.41 50.73
N SER A 263 -8.29 15.39 50.38
CA SER A 263 -8.55 16.83 50.43
C SER A 263 -9.06 17.35 49.10
N THR A 264 -8.40 17.02 47.99
CA THR A 264 -8.75 17.58 46.67
C THR A 264 -9.97 16.91 46.04
N ARG A 265 -10.34 15.72 46.52
CA ARG A 265 -11.42 14.88 45.96
C ARG A 265 -11.20 14.51 44.49
N TRP A 266 -9.97 14.61 44.00
CA TRP A 266 -9.59 14.21 42.64
C TRP A 266 -9.55 12.70 42.53
N ILE A 267 -10.30 12.13 41.57
CA ILE A 267 -10.34 10.68 41.34
C ILE A 267 -9.11 10.31 40.51
N VAL A 268 -8.02 9.99 41.22
CA VAL A 268 -6.70 9.81 40.64
C VAL A 268 -6.50 8.40 40.11
N SER A 269 -6.08 8.30 38.85
CA SER A 269 -5.50 7.09 38.29
C SER A 269 -4.18 7.38 37.62
N PHE A 270 -3.28 6.41 37.66
CA PHE A 270 -2.02 6.47 36.94
C PHE A 270 -2.25 6.16 35.46
N ALA A 271 -1.54 6.88 34.60
CA ALA A 271 -1.61 6.69 33.17
C ALA A 271 -0.24 6.93 32.52
N TRP A 272 -0.06 6.42 31.31
CA TRP A 272 1.05 6.76 30.45
C TRP A 272 0.60 7.67 29.32
N HIS A 273 1.27 8.81 29.18
CA HIS A 273 1.15 9.64 27.99
C HIS A 273 2.12 9.14 26.92
N LYS A 274 1.59 8.39 25.96
CA LYS A 274 2.32 7.86 24.81
C LYS A 274 2.23 8.86 23.66
N ARG A 275 3.37 9.20 23.07
CA ARG A 275 3.46 10.11 21.93
C ARG A 275 4.41 9.56 20.88
N HIS A 276 4.07 9.78 19.62
CA HIS A 276 5.05 9.64 18.55
C HIS A 276 5.05 10.84 17.62
N ALA A 277 6.19 11.05 16.96
CA ALA A 277 6.35 12.03 15.90
C ALA A 277 7.35 11.52 14.87
N VAL A 278 7.08 11.81 13.59
CA VAL A 278 7.98 11.51 12.48
C VAL A 278 8.75 12.76 12.08
N ASP A 279 10.08 12.68 12.10
CA ASP A 279 10.96 13.77 11.68
C ASP A 279 10.69 14.12 10.20
N ASN A 280 10.65 15.41 9.86
CA ASN A 280 10.45 15.92 8.50
C ASN A 280 9.23 15.37 7.73
N TYR A 281 8.16 14.98 8.43
CA TYR A 281 7.00 14.34 7.82
C TYR A 281 6.30 15.18 6.73
N ILE A 282 6.41 16.51 6.77
CA ILE A 282 5.84 17.40 5.75
C ILE A 282 6.45 17.10 4.37
N LEU A 283 7.74 16.81 4.29
CA LEU A 283 8.40 16.46 3.04
C LEU A 283 7.86 15.13 2.48
N LEU A 284 7.67 14.13 3.35
CA LEU A 284 7.04 12.86 2.99
C LEU A 284 5.63 13.07 2.46
N PHE A 285 4.84 13.88 3.15
CA PHE A 285 3.46 14.17 2.78
C PHE A 285 3.36 14.85 1.41
N LEU A 286 4.18 15.88 1.17
CA LEU A 286 4.24 16.55 -0.12
C LEU A 286 4.71 15.62 -1.25
N PHE A 287 5.70 14.78 -0.98
CA PHE A 287 6.16 13.79 -1.94
C PHE A 287 5.08 12.74 -2.25
N GLN A 288 4.35 12.25 -1.24
CA GLN A 288 3.22 11.34 -1.43
C GLN A 288 2.13 11.96 -2.31
N ILE A 289 1.77 13.23 -2.08
CA ILE A 289 0.81 13.94 -2.93
C ILE A 289 1.32 14.02 -4.36
N LEU A 290 2.57 14.48 -4.54
CA LEU A 290 3.19 14.63 -5.85
C LEU A 290 3.20 13.30 -6.62
N ILE A 291 3.69 12.23 -6.00
CA ILE A 291 3.81 10.93 -6.66
C ILE A 291 2.43 10.31 -6.93
N SER A 292 1.45 10.52 -6.06
CA SER A 292 0.07 10.07 -6.29
C SER A 292 -0.55 10.80 -7.50
N CYS A 293 -0.35 12.11 -7.61
CA CYS A 293 -0.76 12.89 -8.78
C CYS A 293 -0.07 12.39 -10.05
N VAL A 294 1.24 12.16 -10.03
CA VAL A 294 1.99 11.61 -11.16
C VAL A 294 1.45 10.24 -11.57
N SER A 295 1.25 9.32 -10.61
CA SER A 295 0.69 7.99 -10.85
C SER A 295 -0.71 8.06 -11.47
N LEU A 296 -1.59 8.93 -10.96
CA LEU A 296 -2.93 9.15 -11.51
C LEU A 296 -2.88 9.73 -12.93
N CYS A 297 -1.99 10.69 -13.21
CA CYS A 297 -1.81 11.24 -14.56
C CYS A 297 -1.32 10.16 -15.54
N LEU A 298 -0.38 9.30 -15.13
CA LEU A 298 0.12 8.21 -15.96
C LEU A 298 -0.98 7.18 -16.26
N LEU A 299 -1.85 6.90 -15.29
CA LEU A 299 -2.99 5.97 -15.40
C LEU A 299 -4.22 6.55 -16.09
N ALA A 300 -4.35 7.88 -16.18
CA ALA A 300 -5.48 8.49 -16.89
C ALA A 300 -5.58 7.97 -18.34
N ASN A 301 -4.44 7.70 -18.97
CA ASN A 301 -4.36 7.08 -20.30
C ASN A 301 -5.03 5.69 -20.32
N ASP A 302 -4.81 4.88 -19.30
CA ASP A 302 -5.45 3.57 -19.13
C ASP A 302 -6.94 3.67 -18.87
N GLY A 303 -7.34 4.67 -18.08
CA GLY A 303 -8.74 4.97 -17.78
C GLY A 303 -9.55 5.18 -19.05
N VAL A 304 -9.04 5.99 -19.99
CA VAL A 304 -9.68 6.22 -21.30
C VAL A 304 -9.89 4.91 -22.06
N ILE A 305 -8.85 4.08 -22.17
CA ILE A 305 -8.93 2.82 -22.91
C ILE A 305 -9.88 1.82 -22.22
N THR A 306 -9.83 1.74 -20.88
CA THR A 306 -10.66 0.84 -20.08
C THR A 306 -12.14 1.22 -20.15
N LEU A 307 -12.47 2.51 -20.11
CA LEU A 307 -13.85 3.00 -20.25
C LEU A 307 -14.40 2.76 -21.66
N GLU A 308 -13.59 2.95 -22.70
CA GLU A 308 -13.94 2.57 -24.08
C GLU A 308 -14.16 1.06 -24.22
N GLY A 309 -13.35 0.27 -23.51
CA GLY A 309 -13.50 -1.18 -23.40
C GLY A 309 -14.83 -1.57 -22.75
N LEU A 310 -15.14 -0.99 -21.59
CA LEU A 310 -16.39 -1.23 -20.85
C LEU A 310 -17.62 -0.83 -21.69
N SER A 311 -17.59 0.35 -22.32
CA SER A 311 -18.64 0.82 -23.24
C SER A 311 -18.86 -0.17 -24.39
N GLY A 312 -17.78 -0.74 -24.93
CA GLY A 312 -17.84 -1.80 -25.94
C GLY A 312 -18.52 -3.08 -25.43
N LEU A 313 -18.14 -3.56 -24.24
CA LEU A 313 -18.73 -4.77 -23.63
C LEU A 313 -20.22 -4.61 -23.38
N VAL A 314 -20.62 -3.50 -22.74
CA VAL A 314 -22.03 -3.21 -22.43
C VAL A 314 -22.87 -3.13 -23.70
N LYS A 315 -22.29 -2.58 -24.79
CA LYS A 315 -22.96 -2.47 -26.09
C LYS A 315 -22.84 -3.73 -26.97
N ASN A 316 -22.23 -4.81 -26.48
CA ASN A 316 -21.89 -6.02 -27.25
C ASN A 316 -21.16 -5.72 -28.57
N LYS A 317 -20.38 -4.63 -28.62
CA LYS A 317 -19.50 -4.30 -29.76
C LYS A 317 -18.15 -5.00 -29.57
N PRO A 318 -17.34 -5.20 -30.64
CA PRO A 318 -15.96 -5.65 -30.49
C PRO A 318 -15.21 -4.75 -29.49
N VAL A 319 -14.41 -5.33 -28.61
CA VAL A 319 -13.81 -4.60 -27.48
C VAL A 319 -12.30 -4.72 -27.52
N LEU A 320 -11.61 -3.60 -27.32
CA LEU A 320 -10.19 -3.59 -27.02
C LEU A 320 -10.02 -3.71 -25.50
N THR A 321 -9.64 -4.89 -25.02
CA THR A 321 -9.23 -5.08 -23.63
C THR A 321 -7.79 -5.58 -23.60
N TYR A 322 -7.00 -5.02 -22.70
CA TYR A 322 -5.65 -5.46 -22.41
C TYR A 322 -5.45 -5.46 -20.90
N ASP A 323 -4.44 -6.16 -20.42
CA ASP A 323 -4.13 -6.26 -19.00
C ASP A 323 -3.14 -5.16 -18.61
N ILE A 324 -3.59 -4.22 -17.77
CA ILE A 324 -2.75 -3.10 -17.31
C ILE A 324 -1.55 -3.61 -16.52
N LEU A 325 -1.74 -4.61 -15.65
CA LEU A 325 -0.68 -5.13 -14.79
C LEU A 325 0.40 -5.84 -15.60
N ALA A 326 0.01 -6.61 -16.62
CA ALA A 326 0.97 -7.20 -17.56
C ALA A 326 1.71 -6.12 -18.37
N SER A 327 1.04 -5.01 -18.72
CA SER A 327 1.67 -3.91 -19.47
C SER A 327 2.75 -3.15 -18.67
N LEU A 328 2.78 -3.29 -17.33
CA LEU A 328 3.77 -2.62 -16.47
C LEU A 328 5.21 -3.02 -16.82
N GLU A 329 5.43 -4.22 -17.35
CA GLU A 329 6.73 -4.68 -17.87
C GLU A 329 7.30 -3.72 -18.91
N ARG A 330 6.45 -3.14 -19.76
CA ARG A 330 6.84 -2.15 -20.78
C ARG A 330 6.73 -0.72 -20.28
N ARG A 331 5.85 -0.48 -19.31
CA ARG A 331 5.52 0.85 -18.78
C ARG A 331 6.28 1.16 -17.51
N LYS A 332 7.62 1.17 -17.64
CA LYS A 332 8.57 1.33 -16.53
C LYS A 332 8.38 2.60 -15.71
N VAL A 333 8.04 3.72 -16.35
CA VAL A 333 7.77 4.99 -15.64
C VAL A 333 6.53 4.86 -14.74
N LEU A 334 5.50 4.15 -15.21
CA LEU A 334 4.32 3.88 -14.40
C LEU A 334 4.64 2.90 -13.27
N LEU A 335 5.37 1.81 -13.56
CA LEU A 335 5.77 0.85 -12.55
C LEU A 335 6.56 1.51 -11.40
N VAL A 336 7.56 2.33 -11.73
CA VAL A 336 8.34 3.09 -10.73
C VAL A 336 7.46 4.06 -9.96
N ALA A 337 6.58 4.81 -10.63
CA ALA A 337 5.67 5.74 -9.96
C ALA A 337 4.74 5.01 -8.97
N LEU A 338 4.23 3.84 -9.34
CA LEU A 338 3.43 3.00 -8.45
C LEU A 338 4.24 2.50 -7.25
N ILE A 339 5.46 1.99 -7.45
CA ILE A 339 6.34 1.59 -6.34
C ILE A 339 6.58 2.77 -5.38
N CYS A 340 6.92 3.94 -5.93
CA CYS A 340 7.14 5.16 -5.14
C CYS A 340 5.87 5.61 -4.38
N THR A 341 4.67 5.29 -4.88
CA THR A 341 3.40 5.57 -4.19
C THR A 341 3.23 4.73 -2.92
N PHE A 342 3.78 3.51 -2.90
CA PHE A 342 3.71 2.59 -1.75
C PHE A 342 5.01 2.55 -0.92
N PHE A 343 6.04 3.28 -1.32
CA PHE A 343 7.36 3.26 -0.68
C PHE A 343 7.33 3.62 0.83
N PHE A 344 6.31 4.37 1.25
CA PHE A 344 6.12 4.81 2.63
C PHE A 344 5.39 3.80 3.52
N SER A 345 4.86 2.73 2.93
CA SER A 345 4.08 1.71 3.64
C SER A 345 4.80 1.06 4.84
N PRO A 346 6.14 0.86 4.86
CA PRO A 346 6.83 0.38 6.05
C PRO A 346 6.66 1.29 7.28
N LEU A 347 6.76 2.61 7.07
CA LEU A 347 6.54 3.60 8.15
C LEU A 347 5.09 3.56 8.64
N TYR A 348 4.14 3.35 7.74
CA TYR A 348 2.73 3.26 8.09
C TYR A 348 2.46 2.01 8.94
N ALA A 349 3.09 0.89 8.60
CA ALA A 349 3.01 -0.33 9.39
C ALA A 349 3.58 -0.14 10.81
N ASP A 350 4.71 0.56 10.98
CA ASP A 350 5.27 0.88 12.31
C ASP A 350 4.40 1.86 13.11
N ALA A 351 3.81 2.88 12.47
CA ALA A 351 2.87 3.78 13.15
C ALA A 351 1.62 3.05 13.65
N ILE A 352 1.11 2.09 12.86
CA ILE A 352 -0.01 1.24 13.28
C ILE A 352 0.41 0.20 14.31
N ARG A 353 1.64 -0.34 14.25
CA ARG A 353 2.19 -1.23 15.29
C ARG A 353 2.14 -0.58 16.66
N TYR A 354 2.56 0.68 16.74
CA TYR A 354 2.55 1.46 17.98
C TYR A 354 1.11 1.77 18.47
N THR A 355 0.17 2.00 17.54
CA THR A 355 -1.24 2.31 17.87
C THR A 355 -2.16 1.08 17.82
N TYR A 356 -1.61 -0.13 17.79
CA TYR A 356 -2.37 -1.35 17.51
C TYR A 356 -3.49 -1.59 18.52
N ASP A 357 -3.25 -1.32 19.80
CA ASP A 357 -4.24 -1.54 20.87
C ASP A 357 -5.50 -0.65 20.72
N ILE A 358 -5.40 0.43 19.95
CA ILE A 358 -6.48 1.40 19.75
C ILE A 358 -7.13 1.21 18.38
N ASN A 359 -6.28 1.13 17.34
CA ASN A 359 -6.74 1.00 15.96
C ASN A 359 -7.18 -0.43 15.64
N GLY A 360 -6.57 -1.41 16.28
CA GLY A 360 -6.88 -2.83 16.13
C GLY A 360 -6.45 -3.42 14.79
N HIS A 361 -6.90 -4.65 14.57
CA HIS A 361 -6.45 -5.51 13.47
C HIS A 361 -6.76 -4.96 12.07
N HIS A 362 -7.84 -4.19 11.90
CA HIS A 362 -8.26 -3.71 10.58
C HIS A 362 -7.23 -2.76 9.95
N TYR A 363 -6.75 -1.77 10.69
CA TYR A 363 -5.74 -0.83 10.18
C TYR A 363 -4.38 -1.52 9.98
N TRP A 364 -4.06 -2.51 10.83
CA TRP A 364 -2.87 -3.33 10.67
C TRP A 364 -2.88 -4.09 9.35
N SER A 365 -3.94 -4.85 9.08
CA SER A 365 -4.05 -5.63 7.84
C SER A 365 -4.05 -4.76 6.60
N ILE A 366 -4.61 -3.55 6.69
CA ILE A 366 -4.60 -2.61 5.57
C ILE A 366 -3.20 -2.00 5.34
N SER A 367 -2.44 -1.67 6.38
CA SER A 367 -1.05 -1.19 6.21
C SER A 367 -0.16 -2.29 5.62
N LEU A 368 -0.35 -3.54 6.05
CA LEU A 368 0.34 -4.70 5.49
C LEU A 368 -0.03 -4.99 4.04
N LEU A 369 -1.28 -4.74 3.63
CA LEU A 369 -1.68 -4.82 2.22
C LEU A 369 -0.87 -3.84 1.35
N MET A 370 -0.62 -2.62 1.83
CA MET A 370 0.23 -1.66 1.10
C MET A 370 1.67 -2.15 0.96
N VAL A 371 2.23 -2.74 2.03
CA VAL A 371 3.57 -3.32 2.02
C VAL A 371 3.65 -4.49 1.03
N ALA A 372 2.63 -5.36 0.99
CA ALA A 372 2.56 -6.46 0.04
C ALA A 372 2.47 -5.98 -1.42
N VAL A 373 1.67 -4.95 -1.69
CA VAL A 373 1.61 -4.32 -3.03
C VAL A 373 2.96 -3.75 -3.43
N MET A 374 3.61 -2.99 -2.52
CA MET A 374 4.95 -2.45 -2.75
C MET A 374 5.92 -3.56 -3.13
N MET A 375 5.93 -4.68 -2.38
CA MET A 375 6.82 -5.80 -2.61
C MET A 375 6.53 -6.51 -3.94
N ALA A 376 5.25 -6.76 -4.27
CA ALA A 376 4.86 -7.38 -5.53
C ALA A 376 5.26 -6.53 -6.76
N LEU A 377 5.04 -5.21 -6.70
CA LEU A 377 5.46 -4.29 -7.77
C LEU A 377 6.99 -4.22 -7.88
N SER A 378 7.69 -4.20 -6.75
CA SER A 378 9.16 -4.21 -6.71
C SER A 378 9.73 -5.50 -7.30
N TRP A 379 9.10 -6.64 -7.02
CA TRP A 379 9.45 -7.92 -7.64
C TRP A 379 9.24 -7.90 -9.16
N MET A 380 8.14 -7.33 -9.65
CA MET A 380 7.95 -7.15 -11.10
C MET A 380 9.01 -6.22 -11.73
N ALA A 381 9.43 -5.17 -11.01
CA ALA A 381 10.51 -4.31 -11.48
C ALA A 381 11.83 -5.08 -11.57
N LEU A 382 12.14 -5.91 -10.58
CA LEU A 382 13.30 -6.81 -10.60
C LEU A 382 13.25 -7.76 -11.80
N LEU A 383 12.12 -8.44 -12.02
CA LEU A 383 11.93 -9.33 -13.17
C LEU A 383 12.07 -8.58 -14.51
N THR A 384 11.62 -7.34 -14.58
CA THR A 384 11.78 -6.48 -15.76
C THR A 384 13.24 -6.09 -15.97
N CYS A 385 14.00 -5.87 -14.90
CA CYS A 385 15.44 -5.61 -14.97
C CYS A 385 16.24 -6.82 -15.48
N LEU A 386 15.82 -8.05 -15.15
CA LEU A 386 16.45 -9.27 -15.68
C LEU A 386 16.43 -9.33 -17.21
N GLN A 387 15.49 -8.65 -17.87
CA GLN A 387 15.40 -8.60 -19.33
C GLN A 387 16.56 -7.85 -20.00
N TYR A 388 17.37 -7.11 -19.23
CA TYR A 388 18.55 -6.40 -19.75
C TYR A 388 19.84 -7.22 -19.67
N LEU A 389 19.80 -8.40 -19.05
CA LEU A 389 20.95 -9.30 -18.99
C LEU A 389 21.15 -10.00 -20.35
N PRO A 390 22.40 -10.26 -20.76
CA PRO A 390 22.68 -10.91 -22.02
C PRO A 390 22.21 -12.38 -22.03
N VAL A 391 21.24 -12.70 -22.89
CA VAL A 391 20.67 -14.05 -23.01
C VAL A 391 21.60 -14.99 -23.80
N PRO A 392 21.85 -16.23 -23.31
CA PRO A 392 22.51 -17.27 -24.09
C PRO A 392 21.73 -17.58 -25.38
N VAL A 393 22.37 -17.31 -26.52
CA VAL A 393 21.74 -17.39 -27.85
C VAL A 393 21.19 -18.78 -28.17
N THR A 394 21.80 -19.83 -27.63
CA THR A 394 21.53 -21.24 -27.99
C THR A 394 20.32 -21.85 -27.28
N SER A 395 19.95 -21.39 -26.07
CA SER A 395 18.94 -22.10 -25.26
C SER A 395 17.72 -21.25 -24.89
N TRP A 396 17.86 -19.93 -24.74
CA TRP A 396 16.81 -19.06 -24.16
C TRP A 396 16.32 -17.94 -25.10
N ARG A 397 16.94 -17.78 -26.27
CA ARG A 397 16.53 -16.78 -27.25
C ARG A 397 15.11 -17.08 -27.74
N HIS A 398 14.23 -16.07 -27.69
CA HIS A 398 12.80 -16.18 -28.02
C HIS A 398 11.97 -17.15 -27.17
N LYS A 399 12.48 -17.54 -25.99
CA LYS A 399 11.84 -18.51 -25.09
C LYS A 399 11.73 -18.00 -23.65
N PRO A 400 11.07 -16.85 -23.39
CA PRO A 400 10.88 -16.38 -22.02
C PRO A 400 9.89 -17.26 -21.24
N LEU A 401 10.13 -17.39 -19.93
CA LEU A 401 9.23 -17.95 -18.95
C LEU A 401 8.05 -16.99 -18.71
N CYS A 402 6.83 -17.50 -18.80
CA CYS A 402 5.63 -16.70 -18.62
C CYS A 402 5.09 -16.78 -17.19
N TYR A 403 4.56 -15.65 -16.73
CA TYR A 403 3.78 -15.56 -15.50
C TYR A 403 2.58 -14.63 -15.66
N ASN A 404 1.55 -14.80 -14.85
CA ASN A 404 0.35 -13.96 -14.89
C ASN A 404 0.47 -12.79 -13.88
N ALA A 405 0.64 -11.57 -14.37
CA ALA A 405 0.88 -10.40 -13.51
C ALA A 405 -0.24 -10.09 -12.50
N PRO A 406 -1.54 -10.09 -12.87
CA PRO A 406 -2.63 -9.98 -11.89
C PRO A 406 -2.57 -11.05 -10.80
N VAL A 407 -2.36 -12.32 -11.18
CA VAL A 407 -2.26 -13.42 -10.20
C VAL A 407 -1.09 -13.20 -9.26
N LEU A 408 0.09 -12.78 -9.77
CA LEU A 408 1.24 -12.45 -8.93
C LEU A 408 0.86 -11.39 -7.88
N VAL A 409 0.30 -10.25 -8.30
CA VAL A 409 -0.02 -9.15 -7.39
C VAL A 409 -1.09 -9.56 -6.37
N TYR A 410 -2.21 -10.12 -6.82
CA TYR A 410 -3.31 -10.49 -5.92
C TYR A 410 -2.95 -11.65 -4.99
N CYS A 411 -2.26 -12.68 -5.47
CA CYS A 411 -1.81 -13.77 -4.60
C CYS A 411 -0.74 -13.29 -3.61
N SER A 412 0.14 -12.34 -3.98
CA SER A 412 1.13 -11.80 -3.03
C SER A 412 0.44 -11.13 -1.84
N ILE A 413 -0.61 -10.34 -2.11
CA ILE A 413 -1.42 -9.69 -1.07
C ILE A 413 -2.12 -10.74 -0.20
N VAL A 414 -2.82 -11.68 -0.83
CA VAL A 414 -3.60 -12.70 -0.10
C VAL A 414 -2.68 -13.59 0.74
N PHE A 415 -1.59 -14.10 0.17
CA PHE A 415 -0.65 -14.95 0.88
C PHE A 415 -0.05 -14.23 2.07
N PHE A 416 0.41 -12.99 1.89
CA PHE A 416 1.00 -12.24 2.99
C PHE A 416 -0.02 -11.97 4.11
N VAL A 417 -1.20 -11.42 3.79
CA VAL A 417 -2.23 -11.13 4.80
C VAL A 417 -2.70 -12.41 5.51
N VAL A 418 -2.80 -13.54 4.81
CA VAL A 418 -3.18 -14.82 5.42
C VAL A 418 -2.07 -15.37 6.32
N VAL A 419 -0.80 -15.29 5.92
CA VAL A 419 0.34 -15.72 6.76
C VAL A 419 0.39 -14.90 8.04
N GLU A 420 0.26 -13.58 7.92
CA GLU A 420 0.27 -12.63 9.04
C GLU A 420 -0.89 -12.86 10.01
N ALA A 421 -2.10 -13.10 9.47
CA ALA A 421 -3.27 -13.44 10.27
C ALA A 421 -3.14 -14.80 10.94
N ALA A 422 -2.62 -15.81 10.25
CA ALA A 422 -2.42 -17.16 10.78
C ALA A 422 -1.37 -17.20 11.89
N GLN A 423 -0.34 -16.37 11.80
CA GLN A 423 0.71 -16.23 12.82
C GLN A 423 0.34 -15.25 13.94
N ASN A 424 -0.84 -14.61 13.87
CA ASN A 424 -1.28 -13.59 14.82
C ASN A 424 -0.23 -12.47 15.02
N ARG A 425 0.38 -12.03 13.91
CA ARG A 425 1.50 -11.08 13.94
C ARG A 425 1.14 -9.76 14.58
N GLY A 426 -0.02 -9.18 14.26
CA GLY A 426 -0.45 -7.88 14.77
C GLY A 426 -0.30 -7.71 16.29
N PRO A 427 -1.01 -8.51 17.12
CA PRO A 427 -0.87 -8.43 18.57
C PRO A 427 0.55 -8.76 19.07
N SER A 428 1.19 -9.78 18.49
CA SER A 428 2.54 -10.18 18.90
C SER A 428 3.58 -9.08 18.68
N GLU A 429 3.52 -8.40 17.53
CA GLU A 429 4.46 -7.34 17.16
C GLU A 429 4.16 -6.05 17.93
N ALA A 430 2.89 -5.78 18.26
CA ALA A 430 2.48 -4.66 19.11
C ALA A 430 3.00 -4.81 20.55
N VAL A 431 2.92 -6.01 21.13
CA VAL A 431 3.48 -6.30 22.47
C VAL A 431 5.01 -6.27 22.42
N ALA A 432 5.61 -6.91 21.40
CA ALA A 432 7.06 -6.92 21.23
C ALA A 432 7.65 -5.53 21.01
N PHE A 433 6.89 -4.58 20.46
CA PHE A 433 7.34 -3.20 20.24
C PHE A 433 7.91 -2.55 21.51
N TRP A 434 7.27 -2.78 22.65
CA TRP A 434 7.61 -2.17 23.94
C TRP A 434 8.71 -2.90 24.70
N THR A 435 9.07 -4.11 24.24
CA THR A 435 10.05 -5.00 24.89
C THR A 435 11.25 -5.30 24.01
N HIS A 436 11.31 -4.73 22.80
CA HIS A 436 12.37 -4.98 21.84
C HIS A 436 13.72 -4.37 22.24
N ALA A 437 13.71 -3.20 22.88
CA ALA A 437 14.93 -2.57 23.36
C ALA A 437 15.46 -3.31 24.59
N THR A 438 16.78 -3.27 24.83
CA THR A 438 17.36 -3.93 26.01
C THR A 438 17.10 -3.06 27.23
N PRO A 439 16.51 -3.60 28.32
CA PRO A 439 16.35 -2.82 29.53
C PRO A 439 17.72 -2.51 30.17
N THR A 440 17.96 -1.25 30.52
CA THR A 440 19.20 -0.81 31.18
C THR A 440 19.16 -1.07 32.68
N LEU A 441 17.97 -1.00 33.28
CA LEU A 441 17.72 -1.23 34.69
C LEU A 441 16.36 -1.94 34.85
N HIS A 442 16.25 -2.80 35.87
CA HIS A 442 15.06 -3.58 36.15
C HIS A 442 14.52 -3.28 37.56
N LEU A 443 13.22 -3.51 37.76
CA LEU A 443 12.63 -3.67 39.08
C LEU A 443 12.68 -5.15 39.49
N ASN A 444 13.08 -5.43 40.73
CA ASN A 444 13.14 -6.80 41.25
C ASN A 444 11.88 -7.15 42.06
N ILE A 445 10.88 -7.71 41.41
CA ILE A 445 9.61 -8.06 42.05
C ILE A 445 9.64 -9.55 42.39
N ALA A 446 9.68 -9.85 43.70
CA ALA A 446 9.73 -11.20 44.24
C ALA A 446 10.85 -12.08 43.63
N GLY A 447 12.03 -11.50 43.38
CA GLY A 447 13.19 -12.22 42.81
C GLY A 447 13.20 -12.29 41.28
N THR A 448 12.17 -11.76 40.61
CA THR A 448 12.08 -11.68 39.15
C THR A 448 12.40 -10.26 38.69
N LEU A 449 13.27 -10.13 37.70
CA LEU A 449 13.65 -8.84 37.12
C LEU A 449 12.66 -8.45 36.02
N TRP A 450 12.03 -7.29 36.17
CA TRP A 450 11.04 -6.76 35.24
C TRP A 450 11.49 -5.44 34.65
N PRO A 451 11.33 -5.24 33.33
CA PRO A 451 11.55 -3.93 32.72
C PRO A 451 10.43 -2.96 33.12
N SER A 452 10.78 -1.68 33.25
CA SER A 452 9.87 -0.65 33.77
C SER A 452 10.09 0.73 33.13
N GLY A 453 10.47 0.79 31.85
CA GLY A 453 10.65 2.05 31.11
C GLY A 453 12.10 2.47 30.81
N GLY A 454 13.10 2.00 31.55
CA GLY A 454 14.51 2.26 31.31
C GLY A 454 15.10 1.29 30.29
N PHE A 455 15.33 1.77 29.07
CA PHE A 455 15.88 0.98 27.97
C PHE A 455 17.09 1.67 27.32
N ASP A 456 17.85 0.91 26.54
CA ASP A 456 18.89 1.46 25.69
C ASP A 456 18.32 2.47 24.67
N LEU A 457 19.22 3.26 24.08
CA LEU A 457 18.86 4.29 23.09
C LEU A 457 19.18 3.84 21.66
N ASP A 458 19.42 2.54 21.44
CA ASP A 458 19.86 1.98 20.14
C ASP A 458 18.70 1.91 19.12
N GLY A 459 17.46 2.07 19.60
CA GLY A 459 16.26 2.13 18.79
C GLY A 459 15.56 0.79 18.63
N THR A 460 14.32 0.82 18.14
CA THR A 460 13.50 -0.37 17.93
C THR A 460 13.60 -0.83 16.48
N THR A 461 13.71 -2.14 16.26
CA THR A 461 13.77 -2.71 14.91
C THR A 461 12.46 -2.42 14.15
N PRO A 462 12.55 -1.77 12.97
CA PRO A 462 11.39 -1.52 12.12
C PRO A 462 10.70 -2.81 11.70
N VAL A 463 9.36 -2.78 11.64
CA VAL A 463 8.52 -3.94 11.32
C VAL A 463 8.87 -4.60 9.99
N ILE A 464 9.34 -3.82 9.01
CA ILE A 464 9.71 -4.35 7.68
C ILE A 464 10.82 -5.39 7.75
N TYR A 465 11.75 -5.28 8.69
CA TYR A 465 12.82 -6.27 8.86
C TYR A 465 12.30 -7.54 9.54
N LEU A 466 11.32 -7.41 10.43
CA LEU A 466 10.69 -8.51 11.13
C LEU A 466 9.83 -9.35 10.17
N LEU A 467 9.10 -8.70 9.27
CA LEU A 467 8.19 -9.35 8.31
C LEU A 467 8.83 -9.67 6.96
N MET A 468 10.12 -9.33 6.76
CA MET A 468 10.79 -9.49 5.46
C MET A 468 10.78 -10.93 4.96
N SER A 469 11.00 -11.90 5.86
CA SER A 469 11.00 -13.31 5.51
C SER A 469 9.63 -13.77 5.01
N ASP A 470 8.56 -13.42 5.73
CA ASP A 470 7.18 -13.72 5.37
C ASP A 470 6.78 -13.04 4.04
N LEU A 471 7.23 -11.80 3.81
CA LEU A 471 7.06 -11.08 2.54
C LEU A 471 7.74 -11.79 1.36
N ILE A 472 8.99 -12.20 1.52
CA ILE A 472 9.76 -12.87 0.46
C ILE A 472 9.12 -14.22 0.12
N VAL A 473 8.78 -15.03 1.13
CA VAL A 473 8.11 -16.32 0.92
C VAL A 473 6.78 -16.14 0.21
N SER A 474 5.99 -15.14 0.62
CA SER A 474 4.68 -14.84 0.02
C SER A 474 4.80 -14.40 -1.44
N VAL A 475 5.72 -13.49 -1.79
CA VAL A 475 5.88 -13.02 -3.18
C VAL A 475 6.47 -14.10 -4.08
N VAL A 476 7.41 -14.91 -3.59
CA VAL A 476 7.97 -16.04 -4.36
C VAL A 476 6.91 -17.11 -4.58
N GLY A 477 6.15 -17.47 -3.54
CA GLY A 477 5.02 -18.38 -3.65
C GLY A 477 3.97 -17.89 -4.64
N ALA A 478 3.60 -16.61 -4.56
CA ALA A 478 2.67 -15.98 -5.51
C ALA A 478 3.22 -15.97 -6.94
N TRP A 479 4.52 -15.77 -7.12
CA TRP A 479 5.16 -15.85 -8.44
C TRP A 479 5.08 -17.27 -9.03
N LEU A 480 5.37 -18.31 -8.25
CA LEU A 480 5.21 -19.70 -8.69
C LEU A 480 3.75 -20.02 -9.07
N VAL A 481 2.79 -19.59 -8.25
CA VAL A 481 1.36 -19.73 -8.56
C VAL A 481 0.99 -18.97 -9.83
N SER A 482 1.57 -17.80 -10.07
CA SER A 482 1.32 -17.02 -11.27
C SER A 482 1.86 -17.68 -12.56
N ILE A 483 2.93 -18.47 -12.47
CA ILE A 483 3.45 -19.29 -13.58
C ILE A 483 2.49 -20.45 -13.86
N VAL A 484 2.03 -21.16 -12.82
CA VAL A 484 1.05 -22.25 -12.95
C VAL A 484 -0.26 -21.72 -13.53
N ALA A 485 -0.75 -20.58 -13.02
CA ALA A 485 -1.95 -19.94 -13.53
C ALA A 485 -1.79 -19.57 -15.02
N HIS A 486 -0.62 -19.06 -15.43
CA HIS A 486 -0.37 -18.79 -16.84
C HIS A 486 -0.47 -20.07 -17.69
N LYS A 487 0.12 -21.18 -17.24
CA LYS A 487 -0.02 -22.48 -17.92
C LYS A 487 -1.49 -22.90 -18.05
N LEU A 488 -2.29 -22.76 -16.99
CA LEU A 488 -3.69 -23.16 -16.98
C LEU A 488 -4.57 -22.29 -17.89
N PHE A 489 -4.33 -20.97 -17.92
CA PHE A 489 -5.14 -20.05 -18.72
C PHE A 489 -4.70 -19.97 -20.19
N PHE A 490 -3.42 -20.12 -20.47
CA PHE A 490 -2.84 -19.85 -21.79
C PHE A 490 -2.19 -21.07 -22.45
N GLY A 491 -2.06 -22.19 -21.74
CA GLY A 491 -1.55 -23.48 -22.23
C GLY A 491 -0.04 -23.67 -22.15
N ASN A 492 0.73 -22.60 -21.91
CA ASN A 492 2.19 -22.61 -22.04
C ASN A 492 2.87 -21.98 -20.82
N VAL A 493 4.01 -22.56 -20.42
CA VAL A 493 4.92 -22.00 -19.40
C VAL A 493 6.06 -21.22 -20.05
N ILE A 494 6.55 -21.70 -21.20
CA ILE A 494 7.56 -21.03 -22.01
C ILE A 494 6.89 -20.56 -23.29
N LEU A 495 7.07 -19.29 -23.62
CA LEU A 495 6.44 -18.67 -24.78
C LEU A 495 7.39 -18.66 -25.97
N ASP A 496 6.89 -19.02 -27.16
CA ASP A 496 7.63 -18.83 -28.41
C ASP A 496 7.38 -17.43 -28.98
N THR A 497 8.36 -16.54 -28.81
CA THR A 497 8.31 -15.16 -29.34
C THR A 497 9.03 -14.99 -30.69
N SER A 498 9.37 -16.08 -31.39
CA SER A 498 10.09 -16.03 -32.68
C SER A 498 9.34 -15.25 -33.77
N TRP A 499 8.00 -15.21 -33.72
CA TRP A 499 7.22 -14.44 -34.69
C TRP A 499 7.45 -12.93 -34.60
N THR A 500 7.88 -12.42 -33.43
CA THR A 500 8.07 -10.99 -33.19
C THR A 500 9.16 -10.36 -34.06
N SER A 501 10.14 -11.16 -34.52
CA SER A 501 11.17 -10.69 -35.46
C SER A 501 10.69 -10.57 -36.90
N HIS A 502 9.51 -11.13 -37.22
CA HIS A 502 8.96 -11.20 -38.58
C HIS A 502 7.84 -10.18 -38.83
N ASN A 503 7.46 -9.41 -37.82
CA ASN A 503 6.40 -8.40 -37.88
C ASN A 503 7.02 -7.00 -37.82
N ASP A 504 6.61 -6.13 -38.74
CA ASP A 504 7.26 -4.83 -38.96
C ASP A 504 7.16 -3.90 -37.74
N PHE A 505 6.11 -4.03 -36.92
CA PHE A 505 5.95 -3.28 -35.67
C PHE A 505 6.76 -3.88 -34.53
N THR A 506 6.59 -5.17 -34.23
CA THR A 506 7.26 -5.78 -33.07
C THR A 506 8.76 -5.90 -33.27
N ASN A 507 9.27 -5.92 -34.50
CA ASN A 507 10.70 -5.87 -34.78
C ASN A 507 11.35 -4.52 -34.36
N GLN A 508 10.55 -3.48 -34.18
CA GLN A 508 11.00 -2.17 -33.67
C GLN A 508 10.94 -2.07 -32.14
N VAL A 509 10.35 -3.06 -31.48
CA VAL A 509 10.19 -3.11 -30.02
C VAL A 509 11.06 -4.24 -29.48
N ALA A 510 11.86 -3.97 -28.45
CA ALA A 510 12.72 -5.00 -27.86
C ALA A 510 11.87 -6.18 -27.34
N PRO A 511 12.05 -7.43 -27.81
CA PRO A 511 11.27 -8.56 -27.33
C PRO A 511 11.62 -8.89 -25.87
N PRO A 512 10.70 -9.46 -25.08
CA PRO A 512 11.00 -9.85 -23.71
C PRO A 512 12.04 -10.98 -23.67
N GLN A 513 12.84 -10.98 -22.62
CA GLN A 513 13.96 -11.90 -22.39
C GLN A 513 13.85 -12.53 -21.00
N TYR A 514 14.23 -13.81 -20.86
CA TYR A 514 14.13 -14.64 -19.63
C TYR A 514 12.73 -14.85 -19.05
N VAL A 515 12.03 -13.78 -18.69
CA VAL A 515 10.73 -13.80 -18.01
C VAL A 515 9.83 -12.72 -18.61
N THR A 516 8.55 -13.02 -18.80
CA THR A 516 7.54 -12.10 -19.36
C THR A 516 6.18 -12.29 -18.69
N SER A 517 5.46 -11.20 -18.52
CA SER A 517 4.02 -11.20 -18.23
C SER A 517 3.15 -10.90 -19.44
N LEU A 518 3.78 -10.50 -20.55
CA LEU A 518 3.09 -10.17 -21.80
C LEU A 518 2.66 -11.45 -22.54
N ASP A 519 1.38 -11.51 -22.89
CA ASP A 519 0.81 -12.59 -23.72
C ASP A 519 1.10 -12.36 -25.21
N LEU A 520 2.34 -12.61 -25.62
CA LEU A 520 2.83 -12.50 -27.01
C LEU A 520 2.72 -13.82 -27.78
N ASP A 521 1.74 -14.66 -27.47
CA ASP A 521 1.55 -15.95 -28.14
C ASP A 521 1.05 -15.76 -29.59
N LYS A 522 1.37 -16.71 -30.48
CA LYS A 522 0.91 -16.71 -31.88
C LYS A 522 -0.62 -16.68 -31.98
N LYS A 523 -1.36 -17.21 -31.00
CA LYS A 523 -2.83 -17.10 -30.92
C LYS A 523 -3.33 -15.64 -30.84
N ASN A 524 -2.49 -14.72 -30.35
CA ASN A 524 -2.77 -13.29 -30.28
C ASN A 524 -2.37 -12.52 -31.53
N THR A 525 -1.96 -13.22 -32.58
CA THR A 525 -1.75 -12.66 -33.92
C THR A 525 -2.94 -12.97 -34.83
N ILE A 526 -3.02 -12.31 -35.98
CA ILE A 526 -3.94 -12.63 -37.05
C ILE A 526 -3.11 -13.02 -38.26
N THR A 527 -3.37 -14.22 -38.80
CA THR A 527 -2.70 -14.70 -40.01
C THR A 527 -3.46 -14.17 -41.23
N ILE A 528 -2.79 -13.40 -42.09
CA ILE A 528 -3.34 -12.96 -43.38
C ILE A 528 -2.34 -13.39 -44.46
N GLY A 529 -2.72 -14.38 -45.27
CA GLY A 529 -1.78 -15.05 -46.18
C GLY A 529 -0.64 -15.71 -45.40
N ASN A 530 0.60 -15.42 -45.78
CA ASN A 530 1.80 -15.98 -45.14
C ASN A 530 2.42 -15.07 -44.05
N LYS A 531 1.74 -13.99 -43.66
CA LYS A 531 2.24 -13.02 -42.67
C LYS A 531 1.39 -13.00 -41.40
N LEU A 532 2.05 -12.75 -40.26
CA LEU A 532 1.43 -12.63 -38.95
C LEU A 532 1.30 -11.14 -38.56
N TYR A 533 0.07 -10.72 -38.33
CA TYR A 533 -0.28 -9.35 -37.96
C TYR A 533 -0.53 -9.28 -36.45
N CYS A 534 0.02 -8.25 -35.82
CA CYS A 534 -0.19 -7.90 -34.43
C CYS A 534 -1.60 -7.32 -34.25
N LYS A 535 -2.36 -7.83 -33.27
CA LYS A 535 -3.67 -7.29 -32.91
C LYS A 535 -3.50 -5.92 -32.22
N PRO A 536 -4.47 -5.00 -32.35
CA PRO A 536 -4.40 -3.72 -31.65
C PRO A 536 -4.25 -3.84 -30.13
N SER A 537 -4.81 -4.88 -29.50
CA SER A 537 -4.68 -5.12 -28.06
C SER A 537 -3.23 -5.40 -27.65
N THR A 538 -2.46 -6.03 -28.54
CA THR A 538 -1.05 -6.33 -28.35
C THR A 538 -0.19 -5.07 -28.51
N ILE A 539 -0.56 -4.16 -29.42
CA ILE A 539 0.07 -2.82 -29.53
C ILE A 539 -0.07 -2.07 -28.20
N VAL A 540 -1.26 -2.09 -27.60
CA VAL A 540 -1.53 -1.47 -26.28
C VAL A 540 -0.78 -2.16 -25.14
N LEU A 541 -0.77 -3.49 -25.13
CA LEU A 541 0.00 -4.27 -24.16
C LEU A 541 1.51 -3.94 -24.21
N LEU A 542 2.04 -3.63 -25.40
CA LEU A 542 3.42 -3.21 -25.61
C LEU A 542 3.69 -1.73 -25.28
N GLY A 543 2.68 -0.99 -24.80
CA GLY A 543 2.82 0.41 -24.36
C GLY A 543 2.53 1.47 -25.43
N TYR A 544 1.85 1.11 -26.51
CA TYR A 544 1.51 2.02 -27.61
C TYR A 544 0.01 2.07 -27.87
N CYS A 545 -0.51 3.19 -28.38
CA CYS A 545 -1.92 3.30 -28.73
C CYS A 545 -2.09 3.97 -30.10
N THR A 546 -3.25 3.75 -30.70
CA THR A 546 -3.60 4.32 -32.01
C THR A 546 -4.56 5.50 -31.89
N VAL A 547 -4.21 6.61 -32.53
CA VAL A 547 -5.10 7.77 -32.68
C VAL A 547 -5.36 8.05 -34.16
N ARG A 548 -6.51 8.65 -34.45
CA ARG A 548 -6.87 9.06 -35.83
C ARG A 548 -7.31 10.51 -35.85
N ALA A 549 -7.00 11.22 -36.94
CA ALA A 549 -7.49 12.57 -37.15
C ALA A 549 -9.01 12.56 -37.33
N LYS A 550 -9.71 13.47 -36.66
CA LYS A 550 -11.15 13.69 -36.80
C LYS A 550 -11.37 14.53 -38.06
N THR A 551 -11.52 13.89 -39.21
CA THR A 551 -11.86 14.60 -40.45
C THR A 551 -13.33 15.02 -40.42
N LYS A 552 -13.63 16.25 -40.89
CA LYS A 552 -14.97 16.84 -40.93
C LYS A 552 -16.00 16.06 -41.78
N TYR A 553 -15.54 15.03 -42.51
CA TYR A 553 -16.32 14.22 -43.46
C TYR A 553 -16.21 12.70 -43.26
N SER A 554 -15.75 12.20 -42.11
CA SER A 554 -15.89 10.77 -41.82
C SER A 554 -17.31 10.51 -41.31
N ILE A 555 -18.21 10.11 -42.21
CA ILE A 555 -19.47 9.45 -41.83
C ILE A 555 -19.09 8.26 -40.94
N PRO A 556 -19.72 8.06 -39.77
CA PRO A 556 -19.52 6.85 -39.01
C PRO A 556 -20.01 5.69 -39.88
N VAL A 557 -19.11 4.83 -40.34
CA VAL A 557 -19.50 3.52 -40.86
C VAL A 557 -19.84 2.64 -39.66
N ASP A 558 -20.91 3.01 -38.95
CA ASP A 558 -21.79 2.06 -38.29
C ASP A 558 -22.72 1.57 -39.42
N GLY A 559 -22.55 0.31 -39.82
CA GLY A 559 -22.99 -0.18 -41.11
C GLY A 559 -24.49 -0.08 -41.36
N HIS A 560 -24.85 0.24 -42.62
CA HIS A 560 -26.05 -0.21 -43.32
C HIS A 560 -25.82 -0.09 -44.84
N GLY A 561 -26.04 -1.20 -45.56
CA GLY A 561 -26.38 -1.27 -46.99
C GLY A 561 -25.43 -0.61 -48.01
N GLY A 562 -24.53 -1.40 -48.60
CA GLY A 562 -23.79 -1.02 -49.79
C GLY A 562 -22.89 -2.14 -50.28
N THR A 563 -23.38 -2.94 -51.22
CA THR A 563 -22.67 -4.02 -51.90
C THR A 563 -21.39 -3.52 -52.56
N ASN A 564 -20.24 -3.99 -52.09
CA ASN A 564 -19.09 -4.32 -52.94
C ASN A 564 -18.19 -5.34 -52.22
N HIS A 565 -17.97 -6.46 -52.90
CA HIS A 565 -17.18 -7.61 -52.47
C HIS A 565 -15.67 -7.30 -52.43
N ASN A 566 -14.97 -8.07 -51.57
CA ASN A 566 -13.51 -8.23 -51.39
C ASN A 566 -12.85 -7.18 -50.46
N ALA A 567 -12.16 -7.51 -49.36
CA ALA A 567 -11.68 -8.78 -48.82
C ALA A 567 -11.64 -8.71 -47.29
N SER A 568 -12.39 -9.59 -46.63
CA SER A 568 -12.30 -9.89 -45.20
C SER A 568 -12.30 -11.41 -45.13
N SER A 569 -11.10 -12.01 -45.07
CA SER A 569 -10.93 -13.46 -44.95
C SER A 569 -11.40 -13.91 -43.58
N ARG A 570 -12.67 -14.31 -43.50
CA ARG A 570 -13.27 -14.95 -42.34
C ARG A 570 -13.95 -16.23 -42.76
N GLU A 571 -13.15 -17.19 -43.25
CA GLU A 571 -13.55 -18.59 -43.42
C GLU A 571 -12.30 -19.44 -43.66
N SER A 572 -11.77 -20.05 -42.61
CA SER A 572 -10.91 -21.26 -42.66
C SER A 572 -10.49 -21.62 -41.24
N SER A 573 -11.37 -22.30 -40.51
CA SER A 573 -10.95 -23.11 -39.35
C SER A 573 -12.03 -24.14 -39.01
N LEU A 574 -12.34 -25.02 -39.96
CA LEU A 574 -12.96 -26.33 -39.71
C LEU A 574 -12.54 -27.25 -40.86
N ASN A 575 -11.56 -28.12 -40.62
CA ASN A 575 -11.52 -29.53 -41.04
C ASN A 575 -10.13 -30.11 -40.79
N GLU A 576 -10.08 -31.10 -39.89
CA GLU A 576 -8.98 -32.08 -39.78
C GLU A 576 -8.96 -33.03 -40.99
N PRO A 577 -7.81 -33.61 -41.36
CA PRO A 577 -7.75 -34.65 -42.38
C PRO A 577 -7.75 -36.06 -41.78
N ALA A 578 -8.55 -36.95 -42.35
CA ALA A 578 -8.32 -38.39 -42.33
C ALA A 578 -8.16 -38.91 -43.77
N SER A 579 -7.21 -39.83 -43.90
CA SER A 579 -6.51 -40.33 -45.10
C SER A 579 -7.27 -41.29 -46.03
N LYS A 580 -6.63 -41.52 -47.21
CA LYS A 580 -6.77 -42.59 -48.23
C LYS A 580 -7.67 -42.21 -49.42
N SER A 581 -7.40 -42.54 -50.67
CA SER A 581 -6.24 -43.06 -51.43
C SER A 581 -6.59 -42.93 -52.93
N ASP A 582 -5.57 -43.02 -53.79
CA ASP A 582 -5.60 -43.48 -55.20
C ASP A 582 -5.87 -42.51 -56.37
N ALA A 583 -4.78 -42.30 -57.12
CA ALA A 583 -4.59 -42.60 -58.55
C ALA A 583 -5.05 -41.63 -59.69
N HIS A 584 -4.00 -41.13 -60.35
CA HIS A 584 -3.77 -40.92 -61.80
C HIS A 584 -4.19 -39.63 -62.55
N PRO A 585 -3.37 -39.16 -63.53
CA PRO A 585 -3.48 -37.83 -64.15
C PRO A 585 -3.77 -37.82 -65.67
N SER A 586 -4.22 -36.68 -66.20
CA SER A 586 -4.08 -36.29 -67.63
C SER A 586 -4.30 -34.78 -67.77
N SER A 587 -3.30 -33.96 -68.14
CA SER A 587 -2.94 -33.57 -69.53
C SER A 587 -4.05 -32.86 -70.32
N SER A 588 -3.92 -31.55 -70.58
CA SER A 588 -3.58 -31.01 -71.92
C SER A 588 -3.68 -29.47 -72.04
N LYS A 589 -2.73 -28.93 -72.84
CA LYS A 589 -2.64 -27.65 -73.59
C LYS A 589 -4.00 -27.12 -74.13
N GLY A 590 -4.24 -25.86 -74.50
CA GLY A 590 -3.44 -24.66 -74.75
C GLY A 590 -4.21 -23.73 -75.74
N VAL A 591 -3.63 -22.56 -76.03
CA VAL A 591 -3.80 -21.73 -77.25
C VAL A 591 -4.87 -20.59 -77.27
N SER A 592 -4.38 -19.49 -77.85
CA SER A 592 -4.82 -18.10 -78.06
C SER A 592 -5.73 -17.83 -79.27
N HIS A 593 -6.33 -16.63 -79.35
CA HIS A 593 -6.39 -15.67 -80.50
C HIS A 593 -7.20 -14.42 -80.08
N HIS A 594 -6.73 -13.17 -80.17
CA HIS A 594 -6.56 -12.22 -81.30
C HIS A 594 -7.85 -11.59 -81.88
N GLY A 595 -7.89 -10.25 -81.99
CA GLY A 595 -8.91 -9.51 -82.74
C GLY A 595 -8.95 -8.00 -82.45
N SER A 596 -8.63 -7.19 -83.47
CA SER A 596 -8.50 -5.72 -83.52
C SER A 596 -9.54 -5.11 -84.48
N HIS A 597 -9.68 -3.77 -84.46
CA HIS A 597 -10.11 -2.81 -85.51
C HIS A 597 -11.43 -2.02 -85.28
N VAL A 598 -11.37 -0.67 -85.16
CA VAL A 598 -11.61 0.44 -86.17
C VAL A 598 -13.07 0.91 -86.16
N GLY A 599 -13.52 2.16 -86.29
CA GLY A 599 -12.97 3.52 -86.55
C GLY A 599 -14.13 4.56 -86.43
N ALA A 600 -13.85 5.78 -85.96
CA ALA A 600 -13.98 7.10 -86.64
C ALA A 600 -15.36 7.56 -87.20
N MET A 601 -15.94 8.66 -86.68
CA MET A 601 -16.33 9.88 -87.45
C MET A 601 -16.94 11.04 -86.59
N LEU A 602 -16.66 12.26 -87.08
CA LEU A 602 -17.00 13.67 -86.70
C LEU A 602 -18.53 13.94 -86.50
N THR A 603 -19.06 14.99 -85.82
CA THR A 603 -18.88 16.47 -85.93
C THR A 603 -19.60 17.26 -84.78
N SER A 604 -19.00 18.40 -84.38
CA SER A 604 -19.56 19.73 -83.97
C SER A 604 -20.67 19.91 -82.91
N GLY A 605 -20.36 20.73 -81.89
CA GLY A 605 -21.33 21.45 -81.03
C GLY A 605 -20.70 22.01 -79.74
N ASP A 606 -20.63 23.34 -79.60
CA ASP A 606 -19.84 24.15 -78.64
C ASP A 606 -20.53 24.32 -77.25
N PRO A 607 -20.05 25.14 -76.28
CA PRO A 607 -19.46 24.68 -75.02
C PRO A 607 -20.29 25.05 -73.76
N GLY A 608 -20.21 24.23 -72.70
CA GLY A 608 -20.86 24.56 -71.43
C GLY A 608 -20.44 23.70 -70.23
N ALA A 609 -19.81 24.36 -69.25
CA ALA A 609 -19.65 23.98 -67.84
C ALA A 609 -18.72 22.79 -67.48
N ASN A 610 -17.56 23.19 -66.94
CA ASN A 610 -16.55 22.39 -66.25
C ASN A 610 -17.13 21.30 -65.32
N SER A 611 -17.02 20.05 -65.74
CA SER A 611 -17.00 18.87 -64.89
C SER A 611 -15.53 18.46 -64.65
N LYS A 612 -14.93 19.01 -63.58
CA LYS A 612 -13.72 18.46 -62.94
C LYS A 612 -13.99 18.20 -61.46
N ALA A 613 -14.87 17.24 -61.18
CA ALA A 613 -14.84 16.50 -59.93
C ALA A 613 -14.25 15.13 -60.26
N LEU A 614 -12.92 15.11 -60.49
CA LEU A 614 -12.17 13.89 -60.68
C LEU A 614 -12.18 13.11 -59.35
N ASN A 615 -12.67 11.88 -59.42
CA ASN A 615 -12.49 10.80 -58.45
C ASN A 615 -11.25 10.96 -57.56
N GLN A 616 -11.42 11.42 -56.33
CA GLN A 616 -10.44 11.18 -55.28
C GLN A 616 -10.75 9.80 -54.67
N PRO A 617 -9.82 8.83 -54.75
CA PRO A 617 -9.99 7.56 -54.05
C PRO A 617 -10.15 7.86 -52.56
N SER A 618 -11.12 7.21 -51.91
CA SER A 618 -11.28 7.29 -50.46
C SER A 618 -9.94 6.97 -49.80
N ARG A 619 -9.30 7.97 -49.20
CA ARG A 619 -8.05 7.77 -48.46
C ARG A 619 -8.32 6.71 -47.39
N ALA A 620 -7.66 5.56 -47.51
CA ALA A 620 -7.68 4.52 -46.48
C ALA A 620 -7.42 5.17 -45.11
N ALA A 621 -8.15 4.73 -44.09
CA ALA A 621 -8.04 5.32 -42.75
C ALA A 621 -6.60 5.21 -42.25
N GLN A 622 -5.96 6.35 -42.03
CA GLN A 622 -4.59 6.44 -41.54
C GLN A 622 -4.60 6.47 -40.00
N TYR A 623 -3.91 5.53 -39.37
CA TYR A 623 -3.79 5.46 -37.91
C TYR A 623 -2.38 5.84 -37.47
N TYR A 624 -2.27 6.75 -36.51
CA TYR A 624 -1.00 7.16 -35.93
C TYR A 624 -0.76 6.36 -34.65
N VAL A 625 0.38 5.69 -34.56
CA VAL A 625 0.83 4.96 -33.37
C VAL A 625 1.65 5.90 -32.51
N VAL A 626 1.22 6.11 -31.27
CA VAL A 626 1.91 6.96 -30.28
C VAL A 626 2.15 6.17 -29.00
N SER A 627 3.09 6.61 -28.16
CA SER A 627 3.25 6.04 -26.82
C SER A 627 1.95 6.20 -26.02
N ILE A 628 1.58 5.22 -25.22
CA ILE A 628 0.42 5.28 -24.34
C ILE A 628 0.47 6.47 -23.37
N TYR A 629 1.65 6.89 -22.94
CA TYR A 629 1.83 8.08 -22.09
C TYR A 629 1.42 9.38 -22.78
N SER A 630 1.37 9.38 -24.11
CA SER A 630 0.97 10.54 -24.91
C SER A 630 -0.49 10.48 -25.36
N LEU A 631 -1.29 9.51 -24.90
CA LEU A 631 -2.68 9.37 -25.34
C LEU A 631 -3.52 10.57 -24.93
N VAL A 632 -3.60 10.91 -23.64
CA VAL A 632 -4.37 12.07 -23.17
C VAL A 632 -3.85 13.39 -23.81
N PRO A 633 -2.52 13.65 -23.85
CA PRO A 633 -1.98 14.78 -24.61
C PRO A 633 -2.32 14.78 -26.09
N ALA A 634 -2.52 13.63 -26.74
CA ALA A 634 -2.93 13.57 -28.15
C ALA A 634 -4.40 13.96 -28.34
N LEU A 635 -5.27 13.62 -27.39
CA LEU A 635 -6.71 13.90 -27.46
C LEU A 635 -7.02 15.36 -27.12
N GLU A 636 -6.40 15.88 -26.06
CA GLU A 636 -6.67 17.23 -25.56
C GLU A 636 -5.88 18.31 -26.31
N SER A 637 -6.58 19.28 -26.88
CA SER A 637 -5.99 20.30 -27.77
C SER A 637 -4.99 21.22 -27.06
N TRP A 638 -5.25 21.57 -25.80
CA TRP A 638 -4.36 22.42 -25.02
C TRP A 638 -3.07 21.71 -24.62
N LEU A 639 -3.15 20.45 -24.15
CA LEU A 639 -1.98 19.63 -23.85
C LEU A 639 -1.14 19.36 -25.09
N ARG A 640 -1.77 19.09 -26.24
CA ARG A 640 -1.06 18.85 -27.51
C ARG A 640 -0.25 20.07 -27.98
N ARG A 641 -0.73 21.29 -27.71
CA ARG A 641 0.00 22.52 -28.05
C ARG A 641 1.26 22.68 -27.18
N SER A 642 1.15 22.39 -25.89
CA SER A 642 2.27 22.48 -24.95
C SER A 642 3.26 21.32 -25.08
N TYR A 643 2.77 20.12 -25.35
CA TYR A 643 3.56 18.89 -25.48
C TYR A 643 3.08 18.09 -26.70
N PRO A 644 3.54 18.42 -27.93
CA PRO A 644 3.11 17.72 -29.14
C PRO A 644 3.62 16.27 -29.14
N PRO A 645 2.71 15.27 -29.12
CA PRO A 645 3.07 13.85 -29.06
C PRO A 645 3.93 13.41 -30.24
N GLN A 646 4.95 12.63 -29.95
CA GLN A 646 5.77 11.98 -30.97
C GLN A 646 5.03 10.80 -31.59
N VAL A 647 5.10 10.69 -32.92
CA VAL A 647 4.55 9.58 -33.69
C VAL A 647 5.61 8.50 -33.83
N PHE A 648 5.33 7.32 -33.30
CA PHE A 648 6.21 6.14 -33.43
C PHE A 648 6.14 5.56 -34.84
N GLY A 649 4.94 5.51 -35.41
CA GLY A 649 4.73 5.08 -36.79
C GLY A 649 3.29 5.29 -37.25
N VAL A 650 3.04 4.92 -38.49
CA VAL A 650 1.72 5.00 -39.13
C VAL A 650 1.31 3.62 -39.60
N ILE A 651 0.06 3.24 -39.34
CA ILE A 651 -0.58 2.06 -39.91
C ILE A 651 -1.45 2.52 -41.07
N ASN A 652 -1.14 1.99 -42.26
CA ASN A 652 -1.94 2.20 -43.47
C ASN A 652 -2.15 0.85 -44.16
N SER A 653 -3.41 0.44 -44.32
CA SER A 653 -3.78 -0.86 -44.91
C SER A 653 -3.02 -2.04 -44.29
N ASN A 654 -3.06 -2.14 -42.97
CA ASN A 654 -2.34 -3.13 -42.15
C ASN A 654 -0.81 -3.14 -42.23
N LYS A 655 -0.16 -2.21 -42.96
CA LYS A 655 1.30 -2.08 -43.00
C LYS A 655 1.77 -1.05 -41.98
N PHE A 656 2.74 -1.42 -41.17
CA PHE A 656 3.38 -0.48 -40.25
C PHE A 656 4.55 0.24 -40.92
N GLN A 657 4.58 1.56 -40.82
CA GLN A 657 5.70 2.38 -41.27
C GLN A 657 6.25 3.18 -40.11
N VAL A 658 7.53 2.95 -39.79
CA VAL A 658 8.25 3.70 -38.75
C VAL A 658 8.38 5.15 -39.17
N CYS A 659 8.06 6.06 -38.26
CA CYS A 659 8.26 7.48 -38.48
C CYS A 659 9.67 7.91 -38.02
N LYS A 660 10.18 9.01 -38.58
CA LYS A 660 11.41 9.65 -38.07
C LYS A 660 11.19 10.10 -36.64
N SER A 661 12.22 10.05 -35.80
CA SER A 661 12.14 10.39 -34.37
C SER A 661 11.64 11.81 -34.07
N ASN A 662 11.71 12.74 -35.02
CA ASN A 662 11.19 14.11 -34.89
C ASN A 662 9.74 14.29 -35.36
N THR A 663 9.07 13.23 -35.84
CA THR A 663 7.70 13.32 -36.35
C THR A 663 6.72 13.47 -35.18
N LYS A 664 5.87 14.50 -35.22
CA LYS A 664 4.90 14.81 -34.16
C LYS A 664 3.49 14.94 -34.72
N LEU A 665 2.48 14.76 -33.87
CA LEU A 665 1.10 15.05 -34.23
C LEU A 665 0.90 16.55 -34.49
N GLU A 666 0.01 16.87 -35.42
CA GLU A 666 -0.29 18.25 -35.78
C GLU A 666 -1.04 18.96 -34.64
N GLN A 667 -0.58 20.15 -34.25
CA GLN A 667 -1.14 20.87 -33.10
C GLN A 667 -2.61 21.25 -33.30
N ASN A 668 -2.97 21.68 -34.51
CA ASN A 668 -4.30 22.20 -34.85
C ASN A 668 -5.31 21.13 -35.28
N THR A 669 -4.89 19.88 -35.40
CA THR A 669 -5.75 18.77 -35.82
C THR A 669 -6.36 18.10 -34.59
N THR A 670 -7.68 17.93 -34.57
CA THR A 670 -8.36 17.19 -33.51
C THR A 670 -8.19 15.70 -33.74
N TYR A 671 -7.62 14.99 -32.77
CA TYR A 671 -7.49 13.54 -32.82
C TYR A 671 -8.54 12.89 -31.92
N VAL A 672 -8.96 11.68 -32.30
CA VAL A 672 -9.78 10.82 -31.45
C VAL A 672 -9.08 9.49 -31.25
N TYR A 673 -9.28 8.91 -30.08
CA TYR A 673 -8.80 7.57 -29.79
C TYR A 673 -9.41 6.60 -30.81
N SER A 674 -8.58 5.68 -31.29
CA SER A 674 -9.02 4.61 -32.17
C SER A 674 -8.66 3.27 -31.55
N ARG A 675 -9.53 2.28 -31.77
CA ARG A 675 -9.25 0.88 -31.41
C ARG A 675 -8.14 0.27 -32.27
N GLY A 676 -7.66 1.00 -33.28
CA GLY A 676 -6.57 0.61 -34.17
C GLY A 676 -7.02 -0.33 -35.27
N ASP A 677 -6.04 -0.71 -36.08
CA ASP A 677 -6.13 -1.78 -37.06
C ASP A 677 -4.96 -2.75 -36.83
N CYS A 678 -5.03 -3.94 -37.40
CA CYS A 678 -3.97 -4.93 -37.27
C CYS A 678 -2.69 -4.39 -37.95
N CYS A 679 -1.51 -4.71 -37.44
CA CYS A 679 -0.26 -4.26 -38.06
C CYS A 679 0.70 -5.42 -38.31
N GLY A 680 1.18 -5.54 -39.54
CA GLY A 680 2.05 -6.61 -40.04
C GLY A 680 3.37 -6.06 -40.51
#